data_AF-A0A3M2BQ12-F1
#
_entry.id   AF-A0A3M2BQ12-F1
#
_cell.length_a   1.000
_cell.length_b   1.000
_cell.length_c   1.000
_cell.angle_alpha   90.00
_cell.angle_beta   90.00
_cell.angle_gamma   90.00
#
_symmetry.space_group_name_H-M   'P 1'
#
loop_
_entity.id
_entity.type
_entity.pdbx_description
1 polymer ?
#
loop_
_entity_poly.entity_id
_entity_poly.type
_entity_poly.pdbx_seq_one_letter_code
_entity_poly.pdbx_strand_id
1 'polypeptide(L)'
;MVDVLAEGPASLGQRLRRERCEGIGHGLEGTVVRTRAAPVRCKRVFRRRCSAMIRRVPWPRKALRRFGPPFPPGPLTPTQRSSMRAKLGLRVFALFAAFAFAAGEVAAQQGTLAGRVTDADTGQPITGAQIEVLGAAVGGRNAGGLSNASGQFSIPVPPGRYAVVISVLGYETLRREGIEIPAGGTARMDVQLTSTALALNPIVVTASRREERKTDAPATTVVIGETQIQERPVTTVAEHLRSAPGADIITSGVQSTNVVLRGFNNIFSGALHALTDNRIAGIPSLRVNLLHFIPANNEDIERMEVVLGPGSALYGPNTANGVLHIITKSPIDNPGTTVTLGGGERSVFMSSLRTAHRISDNFGFKISGQYVRGDEWEFTDPTEAAARAAAQADPGRFLADLQARGLSAAQADLALQRVGVRDFDFERYGLEARADWRFDDGQFVAQYGRTSATGIELTGLGAGQTDDWVYQYFQGRFSYKRLFAQAYLNTSDAGNTFLLRDGVPLVDESRLFVTQIQHGGSLWDGRQDFTYGFDYFRTEPRTKGTINGINEDDDIVNEYGAYIQSETQLSDQFKLVLAGRWDSHSELDDDVWSPRAALVFSPVENQSFRFTYNRAFSTPTTLNFFLDISGGFAPDPLGGLGYRLRAQGPNKGFSFRNPDGSLTGMRSPFNPASTGGPAQLLPADVSVMWQLAVGVLQAQGQIDAATAALLGSLTPTAADIGINVLDPGSGAVTPLPLATIPDVEKLKESTTTTFELGYQGVIGNRVQLAADVWYMKREDFISPLVVRTPLLLLNATPAAGPDIGSYLVPRLMAAGMPQPVAEATAAQLAAGIGQIPLGVVSSADVDASAADILVTYVNAGTVDLWGGDLALTAFLNDRWSVNGSASFTTENYFADAVAAQRFGLEEKVENGVAPIALNAPKSKFTLGLAYRDPRAGFNAEARFRFTGEFPAESAGFVGTACVTGGQGGVFEEDCVDSASLLDLTLGYRVPNTSATIQVSVNNVFDDGYRSFVGVPEIGRFAMVKVKYDLF
;
A
#
# COMPACT_ATOMS: atom_id res chain seq x y z
N MET A 1 -38.19 27.14 26.17
CA MET A 1 -38.33 27.81 27.48
C MET A 1 -36.94 27.82 28.10
N VAL A 2 -36.32 28.97 28.40
CA VAL A 2 -36.71 29.98 29.43
C VAL A 2 -36.45 29.39 30.83
N ASP A 3 -35.51 29.88 31.65
CA ASP A 3 -34.58 31.03 31.48
C ASP A 3 -33.50 31.13 32.61
N VAL A 4 -32.63 32.17 32.56
CA VAL A 4 -32.16 33.01 33.71
C VAL A 4 -31.06 32.57 34.75
N LEU A 5 -29.92 33.31 34.75
CA LEU A 5 -29.11 33.87 35.89
C LEU A 5 -28.36 32.94 36.91
N ALA A 6 -27.30 33.34 37.67
CA ALA A 6 -26.31 34.46 37.60
C ALA A 6 -25.09 34.30 38.57
N GLU A 7 -24.06 35.15 38.38
CA GLU A 7 -23.05 35.74 39.32
C GLU A 7 -22.90 35.15 40.76
N GLY A 8 -21.71 34.76 41.27
CA GLY A 8 -20.51 35.57 41.63
C GLY A 8 -20.28 35.54 43.17
N PRO A 9 -19.24 36.16 43.81
CA PRO A 9 -17.98 36.76 43.31
C PRO A 9 -16.68 36.48 44.16
N ALA A 10 -15.49 36.79 43.59
CA ALA A 10 -14.23 37.23 44.25
C ALA A 10 -13.50 36.32 45.31
N SER A 11 -12.20 36.47 45.63
CA SER A 11 -11.24 37.57 45.43
C SER A 11 -9.73 37.15 45.38
N LEU A 12 -8.89 38.07 44.86
CA LEU A 12 -7.41 38.24 44.85
C LEU A 12 -6.48 37.19 45.52
N GLY A 13 -5.25 36.90 45.03
CA GLY A 13 -4.42 37.49 43.96
C GLY A 13 -2.90 37.29 44.27
N GLN A 14 -1.89 37.83 43.57
CA GLN A 14 -1.81 38.72 42.38
C GLN A 14 -0.44 38.61 41.64
N ARG A 15 -0.47 38.68 40.29
CA ARG A 15 0.37 39.48 39.35
C ARG A 15 1.91 39.61 39.49
N LEU A 16 2.61 39.55 38.34
CA LEU A 16 3.20 40.76 37.71
C LEU A 16 3.57 40.63 36.19
N ARG A 17 2.89 41.46 35.37
CA ARG A 17 3.22 42.07 34.04
C ARG A 17 4.14 41.38 33.00
N ARG A 18 3.60 41.28 31.78
CA ARG A 18 4.23 41.78 30.53
C ARG A 18 3.31 42.83 29.90
N GLU A 19 3.86 43.77 29.12
CA GLU A 19 3.12 44.84 28.44
C GLU A 19 3.25 44.72 26.90
N ARG A 20 2.28 45.29 26.17
CA ARG A 20 2.27 45.36 24.69
C ARG A 20 2.67 46.75 24.21
N CYS A 21 3.19 46.85 22.98
CA CYS A 21 2.83 47.91 22.04
C CYS A 21 2.97 47.41 20.60
N GLU A 22 2.17 48.00 19.71
CA GLU A 22 2.16 47.76 18.26
C GLU A 22 2.92 48.89 17.53
N GLY A 23 3.26 48.70 16.24
CA GLY A 23 3.84 49.78 15.43
C GLY A 23 4.20 49.37 14.01
N ILE A 24 3.49 49.93 13.02
CA ILE A 24 3.78 49.82 11.58
C ILE A 24 4.26 51.20 11.10
N GLY A 25 5.30 51.29 10.24
CA GLY A 25 5.71 52.56 9.65
C GLY A 25 6.86 52.49 8.64
N HIS A 26 6.68 53.13 7.48
CA HIS A 26 7.66 53.27 6.40
C HIS A 26 8.85 54.20 6.74
N GLY A 27 9.97 54.06 6.02
CA GLY A 27 11.04 55.08 5.95
C GLY A 27 12.14 54.74 4.92
N LEU A 28 12.64 55.73 4.17
CA LEU A 28 13.67 55.61 3.13
C LEU A 28 14.89 56.52 3.42
N GLU A 29 15.97 56.33 2.63
CA GLU A 29 17.18 57.20 2.52
C GLU A 29 18.19 57.21 3.69
N GLY A 30 19.44 57.66 3.43
CA GLY A 30 20.52 57.74 4.45
C GLY A 30 21.92 58.07 3.92
N THR A 31 22.67 57.07 3.43
CA THR A 31 23.94 57.16 2.65
C THR A 31 25.24 57.70 3.30
N VAL A 32 26.39 57.05 2.99
CA VAL A 32 27.82 57.48 3.15
C VAL A 32 28.34 57.74 4.60
N VAL A 33 29.62 57.60 5.01
CA VAL A 33 30.94 57.47 4.34
C VAL A 33 31.92 56.54 5.12
N ARG A 34 32.91 55.96 4.40
CA ARG A 34 34.26 55.43 4.80
C ARG A 34 34.42 53.91 4.89
N THR A 35 35.52 53.26 4.45
CA THR A 35 36.48 53.46 3.32
C THR A 35 37.43 52.24 3.25
N ARG A 36 37.87 51.84 2.03
CA ARG A 36 39.10 51.05 1.71
C ARG A 36 39.23 49.56 2.15
N ALA A 37 39.18 48.70 1.12
CA ALA A 37 40.23 47.76 0.66
C ALA A 37 40.85 46.66 1.57
N ALA A 38 40.89 45.44 1.03
CA ALA A 38 41.76 44.32 1.40
C ALA A 38 43.06 44.31 0.52
N PRO A 39 43.95 43.28 0.50
CA PRO A 39 44.13 42.08 1.37
C PRO A 39 45.61 41.89 1.82
N VAL A 40 46.01 40.73 2.40
CA VAL A 40 47.28 39.96 2.15
C VAL A 40 47.47 38.73 3.09
N ARG A 41 48.31 37.75 2.71
CA ARG A 41 48.61 36.45 3.38
C ARG A 41 49.94 36.39 4.17
N CYS A 42 50.04 35.57 5.22
CA CYS A 42 51.09 34.52 5.49
C CYS A 42 50.79 33.74 6.82
N LYS A 43 51.00 32.41 7.00
CA LYS A 43 52.22 31.53 7.03
C LYS A 43 53.21 31.87 8.18
N ARG A 44 53.72 30.98 9.07
CA ARG A 44 54.06 29.51 9.12
C ARG A 44 53.72 28.91 10.54
N VAL A 45 53.65 27.63 10.92
CA VAL A 45 54.02 26.25 10.42
C VAL A 45 55.37 25.63 10.89
N PHE A 46 55.34 24.59 11.78
CA PHE A 46 56.42 23.60 12.10
C PHE A 46 55.80 22.23 12.55
N ARG A 47 55.98 21.10 11.84
CA ARG A 47 56.99 19.99 11.99
C ARG A 47 56.65 18.93 13.07
N ARG A 48 56.92 17.62 12.94
CA ARG A 48 57.84 16.70 12.18
C ARG A 48 57.08 15.33 11.99
N ARG A 49 57.48 14.24 11.30
CA ARG A 49 58.42 13.76 10.23
C ARG A 49 57.99 12.27 9.94
N CYS A 50 58.25 11.51 8.86
CA CYS A 50 58.92 11.66 7.56
C CYS A 50 58.00 11.09 6.44
N SER A 51 58.16 10.00 5.65
CA SER A 51 59.21 9.22 4.92
C SER A 51 58.44 8.32 3.90
N ALA A 52 58.96 7.68 2.83
CA ALA A 52 60.06 7.85 1.85
C ALA A 52 59.81 6.73 0.76
N MET A 53 60.62 6.35 -0.26
CA MET A 53 61.93 6.72 -0.81
C MET A 53 62.10 6.11 -2.23
N ILE A 54 62.71 6.81 -3.22
CA ILE A 54 63.28 6.20 -4.48
C ILE A 54 62.22 5.55 -5.43
N ARG A 55 62.42 5.19 -6.73
CA ARG A 55 63.55 5.27 -7.70
C ARG A 55 63.17 6.11 -8.96
N ARG A 56 63.44 5.65 -10.21
CA ARG A 56 63.33 6.44 -11.47
C ARG A 56 63.59 5.61 -12.77
N VAL A 57 62.75 5.76 -13.83
CA VAL A 57 62.98 5.54 -15.32
C VAL A 57 63.59 4.19 -15.82
N PRO A 58 63.73 3.87 -17.15
CA PRO A 58 63.30 4.49 -18.43
C PRO A 58 62.61 3.55 -19.48
N TRP A 59 62.33 4.11 -20.69
CA TRP A 59 61.93 3.46 -21.97
C TRP A 59 62.95 2.47 -22.60
N PRO A 60 62.50 1.63 -23.56
CA PRO A 60 63.21 1.50 -24.86
C PRO A 60 62.31 1.65 -26.13
N ARG A 61 62.91 1.63 -27.33
CA ARG A 61 62.29 1.88 -28.67
C ARG A 61 62.52 0.74 -29.67
N LYS A 62 61.58 0.52 -30.61
CA LYS A 62 61.71 0.40 -32.11
C LYS A 62 60.43 -0.25 -32.69
N ALA A 63 59.71 0.35 -33.66
CA ALA A 63 59.94 0.38 -35.13
C ALA A 63 59.66 -0.99 -35.79
N LEU A 64 58.99 -1.13 -36.96
CA LEU A 64 58.74 -0.25 -38.13
C LEU A 64 57.27 -0.46 -38.68
N ARG A 65 56.74 -0.03 -39.85
CA ARG A 65 57.13 0.81 -41.02
C ARG A 65 55.87 1.18 -41.89
N ARG A 66 55.66 2.49 -42.24
CA ARG A 66 54.87 3.03 -43.41
C ARG A 66 53.35 2.73 -43.49
N PHE A 67 52.51 3.54 -44.15
CA PHE A 67 52.62 4.87 -44.79
C PHE A 67 51.99 5.95 -43.86
N GLY A 68 51.96 7.28 -44.09
CA GLY A 68 52.45 8.18 -45.15
C GLY A 68 51.72 9.54 -45.00
N PRO A 69 52.36 10.61 -44.47
CA PRO A 69 51.63 11.76 -43.87
C PRO A 69 51.47 13.03 -44.76
N PRO A 70 50.65 14.03 -44.35
CA PRO A 70 50.40 15.28 -45.09
C PRO A 70 51.39 16.42 -44.77
N PHE A 71 51.42 17.52 -45.56
CA PHE A 71 52.00 18.84 -45.21
C PHE A 71 51.57 19.99 -46.21
N PRO A 72 51.89 21.30 -46.00
CA PRO A 72 50.96 22.40 -46.35
C PRO A 72 51.44 23.46 -47.42
N PRO A 73 51.74 24.76 -47.17
CA PRO A 73 51.12 25.84 -47.98
C PRO A 73 52.06 26.84 -48.72
N GLY A 74 51.49 27.58 -49.69
CA GLY A 74 52.06 28.79 -50.35
C GLY A 74 52.87 28.52 -51.65
N PRO A 75 53.28 29.56 -52.44
CA PRO A 75 53.12 31.01 -52.25
C PRO A 75 52.41 31.72 -53.46
N LEU A 76 52.95 32.84 -53.99
CA LEU A 76 52.22 33.91 -54.72
C LEU A 76 52.62 34.13 -56.21
N THR A 77 51.62 34.43 -57.07
CA THR A 77 51.68 35.34 -58.29
C THR A 77 52.61 34.95 -59.49
N PRO A 78 52.66 35.66 -60.66
CA PRO A 78 51.82 36.77 -61.21
C PRO A 78 51.38 36.65 -62.72
N THR A 79 50.53 37.59 -63.20
CA THR A 79 50.28 38.00 -64.62
C THR A 79 49.51 37.02 -65.57
N GLN A 80 48.91 37.42 -66.72
CA GLN A 80 48.92 38.65 -67.56
C GLN A 80 47.50 39.08 -68.09
N ARG A 81 47.35 40.40 -68.38
CA ARG A 81 46.78 41.12 -69.57
C ARG A 81 45.63 40.50 -70.43
N SER A 82 44.70 41.28 -71.05
CA SER A 82 44.38 42.72 -71.00
C SER A 82 43.13 43.13 -71.82
N SER A 83 42.42 44.18 -71.35
CA SER A 83 41.74 45.26 -72.12
C SER A 83 40.74 44.99 -73.26
N MET A 84 39.54 45.57 -73.16
CA MET A 84 39.02 46.78 -73.87
C MET A 84 37.71 47.20 -73.16
N ARG A 85 37.41 48.47 -72.79
CA ARG A 85 37.13 49.71 -73.56
C ARG A 85 35.98 49.57 -74.59
N ALA A 86 34.97 50.46 -74.66
CA ALA A 86 34.53 51.55 -73.78
C ALA A 86 33.12 52.08 -74.20
N LYS A 87 32.49 52.93 -73.37
CA LYS A 87 31.20 53.65 -73.60
C LYS A 87 29.96 52.72 -73.57
N LEU A 88 28.95 52.97 -72.75
CA LEU A 88 28.03 54.10 -72.89
C LEU A 88 27.42 54.52 -71.54
N GLY A 89 27.16 55.82 -71.35
CA GLY A 89 26.34 56.32 -70.24
C GLY A 89 24.84 56.32 -70.56
N LEU A 90 24.04 56.97 -69.71
CA LEU A 90 22.61 57.25 -69.91
C LEU A 90 21.67 56.01 -69.91
N ARG A 91 21.37 55.46 -68.72
CA ARG A 91 20.19 54.58 -68.50
C ARG A 91 19.71 54.47 -67.03
N VAL A 92 19.76 55.57 -66.28
CA VAL A 92 19.35 55.64 -64.86
C VAL A 92 17.83 55.47 -64.65
N PHE A 93 17.01 55.53 -65.71
CA PHE A 93 15.54 55.50 -65.62
C PHE A 93 14.87 54.30 -66.32
N ALA A 94 15.62 53.25 -66.68
CA ALA A 94 15.10 52.09 -67.43
C ALA A 94 15.32 50.71 -66.77
N LEU A 95 16.05 50.62 -65.65
CA LEU A 95 16.21 49.34 -64.93
C LEU A 95 14.95 48.94 -64.15
N PHE A 96 14.05 49.87 -63.85
CA PHE A 96 12.79 49.60 -63.14
C PHE A 96 11.75 48.82 -63.97
N ALA A 97 11.99 48.62 -65.28
CA ALA A 97 11.07 47.92 -66.18
C ALA A 97 11.61 46.57 -66.70
N ALA A 98 12.80 46.15 -66.27
CA ALA A 98 13.43 44.89 -66.71
C ALA A 98 13.34 43.75 -65.67
N PHE A 99 12.92 44.05 -64.44
CA PHE A 99 12.83 43.06 -63.34
C PHE A 99 11.54 42.20 -63.40
N ALA A 100 11.02 41.97 -64.61
CA ALA A 100 9.66 41.47 -64.84
C ALA A 100 9.57 40.01 -65.37
N PHE A 101 10.68 39.43 -65.86
CA PHE A 101 10.68 38.08 -66.47
C PHE A 101 11.90 37.24 -66.08
N ALA A 102 11.96 36.85 -64.80
CA ALA A 102 12.78 35.72 -64.33
C ALA A 102 12.24 35.09 -63.02
N ALA A 103 10.96 35.30 -62.70
CA ALA A 103 10.30 34.60 -61.60
C ALA A 103 9.98 33.16 -62.04
N GLY A 104 11.00 32.31 -62.08
CA GLY A 104 10.80 30.87 -62.18
C GLY A 104 10.12 30.39 -60.90
N GLU A 105 8.91 29.85 -61.03
CA GLU A 105 8.20 29.25 -59.89
C GLU A 105 9.01 28.07 -59.37
N VAL A 106 9.71 28.26 -58.25
CA VAL A 106 10.27 27.16 -57.46
C VAL A 106 9.07 26.47 -56.81
N ALA A 107 8.48 25.54 -57.54
CA ALA A 107 7.40 24.70 -57.05
C ALA A 107 7.90 23.97 -55.79
N ALA A 108 7.45 24.43 -54.63
CA ALA A 108 7.76 23.80 -53.36
C ALA A 108 7.24 22.37 -53.41
N GLN A 109 8.16 21.40 -53.43
CA GLN A 109 7.81 19.98 -53.55
C GLN A 109 7.07 19.52 -52.29
N GLN A 110 5.74 19.61 -52.35
CA GLN A 110 4.85 19.10 -51.33
C GLN A 110 5.16 17.62 -51.11
N GLY A 111 5.33 17.24 -49.85
CA GLY A 111 5.28 15.83 -49.48
C GLY A 111 3.81 15.37 -49.42
N THR A 112 3.60 14.12 -49.07
CA THR A 112 2.27 13.55 -48.89
C THR A 112 2.23 12.74 -47.61
N LEU A 113 1.21 12.95 -46.78
CA LEU A 113 0.84 12.01 -45.73
C LEU A 113 -0.22 11.07 -46.28
N ALA A 114 0.06 9.77 -46.32
CA ALA A 114 -0.89 8.77 -46.78
C ALA A 114 -0.95 7.58 -45.82
N GLY A 115 -2.03 6.81 -45.87
CA GLY A 115 -2.19 5.63 -45.02
C GLY A 115 -3.61 5.10 -45.05
N ARG A 116 -3.92 4.20 -44.12
CA ARG A 116 -5.22 3.57 -43.95
C ARG A 116 -5.67 3.67 -42.49
N VAL A 117 -6.92 4.08 -42.29
CA VAL A 117 -7.60 4.07 -40.99
C VAL A 117 -8.49 2.82 -40.92
N THR A 118 -8.32 2.01 -39.87
CA THR A 118 -9.13 0.83 -39.58
C THR A 118 -9.66 0.86 -38.14
N ASP A 119 -10.71 0.10 -37.88
CA ASP A 119 -11.18 -0.18 -36.52
C ASP A 119 -10.22 -1.16 -35.83
N ALA A 120 -10.03 -0.99 -34.52
CA ALA A 120 -9.07 -1.77 -33.73
C ALA A 120 -9.54 -3.19 -33.38
N ASP A 121 -10.86 -3.41 -33.28
CA ASP A 121 -11.49 -4.67 -32.87
C ASP A 121 -11.65 -5.62 -34.08
N THR A 122 -12.18 -5.09 -35.18
CA THR A 122 -12.60 -5.84 -36.37
C THR A 122 -11.60 -5.78 -37.52
N GLY A 123 -10.60 -4.88 -37.46
CA GLY A 123 -9.66 -4.60 -38.56
C GLY A 123 -10.30 -3.97 -39.81
N GLN A 124 -11.60 -3.63 -39.78
CA GLN A 124 -12.34 -3.13 -40.94
C GLN A 124 -11.97 -1.69 -41.28
N PRO A 125 -12.02 -1.28 -42.56
CA PRO A 125 -11.69 0.09 -42.96
C PRO A 125 -12.71 1.12 -42.47
N ILE A 126 -12.24 2.13 -41.73
CA ILE A 126 -13.09 3.25 -41.30
C ILE A 126 -13.19 4.25 -42.43
N THR A 127 -14.41 4.46 -42.93
CA THR A 127 -14.73 5.46 -43.95
C THR A 127 -15.09 6.80 -43.31
N GLY A 128 -14.67 7.92 -43.90
CA GLY A 128 -15.06 9.26 -43.47
C GLY A 128 -14.39 9.75 -42.18
N ALA A 129 -13.34 9.08 -41.70
CA ALA A 129 -12.55 9.59 -40.58
C ALA A 129 -11.84 10.88 -40.98
N GLN A 130 -11.95 11.92 -40.17
CA GLN A 130 -11.34 13.22 -40.43
C GLN A 130 -9.89 13.22 -39.94
N ILE A 131 -8.94 13.39 -40.86
CA ILE A 131 -7.52 13.55 -40.57
C ILE A 131 -7.17 15.04 -40.64
N GLU A 132 -6.64 15.60 -39.55
CA GLU A 132 -6.15 16.97 -39.45
C GLU A 132 -4.65 16.96 -39.16
N VAL A 133 -3.86 17.59 -40.03
CA VAL A 133 -2.40 17.74 -39.93
C VAL A 133 -2.09 19.14 -39.41
N LEU A 134 -1.44 19.19 -38.24
CA LEU A 134 -1.22 20.41 -37.47
C LEU A 134 0.29 20.71 -37.38
N GLY A 135 0.68 21.94 -37.69
CA GLY A 135 2.06 22.41 -37.52
C GLY A 135 2.28 23.83 -38.03
N ALA A 136 3.34 24.49 -37.54
CA ALA A 136 3.63 25.89 -37.85
C ALA A 136 3.73 26.20 -39.36
N ALA A 137 4.26 25.26 -40.15
CA ALA A 137 4.42 25.41 -41.60
C ALA A 137 3.11 25.45 -42.41
N VAL A 138 1.95 25.17 -41.79
CA VAL A 138 0.61 25.29 -42.44
C VAL A 138 -0.12 26.59 -42.05
N GLY A 139 0.55 27.50 -41.32
CA GLY A 139 0.03 28.84 -41.04
C GLY A 139 -1.26 28.88 -40.22
N GLY A 140 -1.51 27.87 -39.39
CA GLY A 140 -2.74 27.76 -38.59
C GLY A 140 -3.98 27.30 -39.35
N ARG A 141 -3.85 26.89 -40.62
CA ARG A 141 -4.88 26.15 -41.35
C ARG A 141 -4.61 24.65 -41.24
N ASN A 142 -5.61 23.85 -40.91
CA ASN A 142 -5.50 22.40 -40.96
C ASN A 142 -5.34 21.96 -42.42
N ALA A 143 -4.18 21.41 -42.79
CA ALA A 143 -4.11 20.53 -43.96
C ALA A 143 -4.81 19.23 -43.55
N GLY A 144 -5.67 18.67 -44.40
CA GLY A 144 -6.52 17.57 -43.95
C GLY A 144 -7.30 16.90 -45.07
N GLY A 145 -7.92 15.78 -44.72
CA GLY A 145 -8.72 14.97 -45.64
C GLY A 145 -9.62 14.00 -44.89
N LEU A 146 -10.39 13.22 -45.64
CA LEU A 146 -11.20 12.12 -45.11
C LEU A 146 -10.65 10.79 -45.60
N SER A 147 -10.78 9.73 -44.81
CA SER A 147 -10.58 8.36 -45.29
C SER A 147 -11.69 7.95 -46.27
N ASN A 148 -11.32 7.20 -47.31
CA ASN A 148 -12.26 6.69 -48.32
C ASN A 148 -12.89 5.35 -47.90
N ALA A 149 -13.68 4.74 -48.81
CA ALA A 149 -14.37 3.47 -48.58
C ALA A 149 -13.46 2.26 -48.28
N SER A 150 -12.17 2.30 -48.62
CA SER A 150 -11.18 1.29 -48.25
C SER A 150 -10.34 1.68 -47.02
N GLY A 151 -10.74 2.75 -46.33
CA GLY A 151 -10.06 3.34 -45.17
C GLY A 151 -8.88 4.21 -45.55
N GLN A 152 -8.54 4.33 -46.83
CA GLN A 152 -7.32 4.99 -47.29
C GLN A 152 -7.47 6.51 -47.33
N PHE A 153 -6.42 7.22 -46.96
CA PHE A 153 -6.30 8.67 -47.08
C PHE A 153 -4.97 9.05 -47.74
N SER A 154 -4.94 10.23 -48.37
CA SER A 154 -3.75 10.82 -48.98
C SER A 154 -3.92 12.34 -48.99
N ILE A 155 -3.00 13.04 -48.33
CA ILE A 155 -3.09 14.47 -48.03
C ILE A 155 -1.77 15.11 -48.45
N PRO A 156 -1.76 16.05 -49.42
CA PRO A 156 -0.57 16.82 -49.74
C PRO A 156 -0.28 17.82 -48.61
N VAL A 157 0.96 17.84 -48.12
CA VAL A 157 1.40 18.71 -47.02
C VAL A 157 2.79 19.27 -47.38
N PRO A 158 3.14 20.51 -47.01
CA PRO A 158 4.52 20.97 -47.11
C PRO A 158 5.49 20.03 -46.37
N PRO A 159 6.78 19.97 -46.74
CA PRO A 159 7.75 19.16 -46.02
C PRO A 159 8.01 19.73 -44.61
N GLY A 160 8.05 18.86 -43.60
CA GLY A 160 8.18 19.28 -42.20
C GLY A 160 7.78 18.20 -41.20
N ARG A 161 7.78 18.56 -39.91
CA ARG A 161 7.36 17.70 -38.79
C ARG A 161 6.01 18.17 -38.25
N TYR A 162 5.06 17.25 -38.10
CA TYR A 162 3.65 17.56 -37.83
C TYR A 162 3.05 16.70 -36.72
N ALA A 163 2.01 17.22 -36.08
CA ALA A 163 1.03 16.40 -35.36
C ALA A 163 -0.07 15.98 -36.34
N VAL A 164 -0.62 14.79 -36.15
CA VAL A 164 -1.76 14.27 -36.90
C VAL A 164 -2.85 13.85 -35.92
N VAL A 165 -4.02 14.46 -36.05
CA VAL A 165 -5.22 14.12 -35.28
C VAL A 165 -6.20 13.41 -36.21
N ILE A 166 -6.76 12.29 -35.75
CA ILE A 166 -7.77 11.53 -36.49
C ILE A 166 -9.01 11.39 -35.61
N SER A 167 -10.14 11.92 -36.06
CA SER A 167 -11.42 11.90 -35.34
C SER A 167 -12.56 11.43 -36.23
N VAL A 168 -13.43 10.56 -35.69
CA VAL A 168 -14.65 10.08 -36.34
C VAL A 168 -15.69 9.77 -35.26
N LEU A 169 -16.98 9.92 -35.56
CA LEU A 169 -18.05 9.70 -34.59
C LEU A 169 -18.11 8.24 -34.13
N GLY A 170 -18.14 8.00 -32.81
CA GLY A 170 -18.21 6.67 -32.21
C GLY A 170 -16.84 6.01 -31.95
N TYR A 171 -15.75 6.75 -32.09
CA TYR A 171 -14.39 6.30 -31.83
C TYR A 171 -13.63 7.32 -30.97
N GLU A 172 -12.59 6.88 -30.28
CA GLU A 172 -11.66 7.81 -29.62
C GLU A 172 -10.89 8.64 -30.65
N THR A 173 -10.75 9.94 -30.39
CA THR A 173 -9.95 10.82 -31.26
C THR A 173 -8.46 10.61 -31.00
N LEU A 174 -7.79 9.94 -31.93
CA LEU A 174 -6.36 9.70 -31.86
C LEU A 174 -5.57 10.98 -32.16
N ARG A 175 -4.46 11.18 -31.44
CA ARG A 175 -3.40 12.12 -31.82
C ARG A 175 -2.04 11.42 -31.81
N ARG A 176 -1.30 11.56 -32.92
CA ARG A 176 0.12 11.20 -33.01
C ARG A 176 0.95 12.45 -33.26
N GLU A 177 2.12 12.52 -32.64
CA GLU A 177 3.06 13.63 -32.76
C GLU A 177 4.24 13.27 -33.66
N GLY A 178 5.00 14.30 -34.06
CA GLY A 178 6.35 14.11 -34.60
C GLY A 178 6.45 13.47 -35.98
N ILE A 179 5.34 13.38 -36.73
CA ILE A 179 5.29 12.76 -38.06
C ILE A 179 6.10 13.61 -39.05
N GLU A 180 7.21 13.06 -39.54
CA GLU A 180 8.08 13.72 -40.52
C GLU A 180 7.62 13.43 -41.95
N ILE A 181 7.32 14.49 -42.69
CA ILE A 181 6.91 14.46 -44.10
C ILE A 181 8.10 14.93 -44.95
N PRO A 182 8.76 14.03 -45.71
CA PRO A 182 9.94 14.36 -46.50
C PRO A 182 9.61 15.16 -47.77
N ALA A 183 10.58 15.94 -48.25
CA ALA A 183 10.43 16.77 -49.44
C ALA A 183 10.17 15.93 -50.71
N GLY A 184 9.02 16.20 -51.38
CA GLY A 184 8.57 15.44 -52.55
C GLY A 184 8.29 13.95 -52.31
N GLY A 185 8.26 13.49 -51.05
CA GLY A 185 8.08 12.08 -50.68
C GLY A 185 6.80 11.81 -49.89
N THR A 186 6.48 10.53 -49.71
CA THR A 186 5.28 10.08 -48.99
C THR A 186 5.64 9.52 -47.62
N ALA A 187 5.18 10.17 -46.55
CA ALA A 187 5.12 9.56 -45.23
C ALA A 187 3.92 8.60 -45.17
N ARG A 188 4.13 7.38 -44.67
CA ARG A 188 3.05 6.41 -44.46
C ARG A 188 2.66 6.32 -42.99
N MET A 189 1.36 6.34 -42.73
CA MET A 189 0.77 6.34 -41.40
C MET A 189 -0.53 5.52 -41.40
N ASP A 190 -0.39 4.21 -41.29
CA ASP A 190 -1.53 3.31 -41.08
C ASP A 190 -1.94 3.32 -39.59
N VAL A 191 -3.24 3.30 -39.30
CA VAL A 191 -3.81 3.62 -37.99
C VAL A 191 -5.00 2.72 -37.66
N GLN A 192 -4.99 2.15 -36.45
CA GLN A 192 -6.18 1.61 -35.81
C GLN A 192 -6.81 2.66 -34.86
N LEU A 193 -8.13 2.77 -34.85
CA LEU A 193 -8.89 3.58 -33.89
C LEU A 193 -9.72 2.67 -32.96
N THR A 194 -9.67 2.94 -31.66
CA THR A 194 -10.52 2.31 -30.65
C THR A 194 -11.94 2.85 -30.75
N SER A 195 -12.94 1.99 -30.88
CA SER A 195 -14.35 2.41 -30.81
C SER A 195 -14.72 2.84 -29.39
N THR A 196 -15.62 3.82 -29.23
CA THR A 196 -16.10 4.23 -27.89
C THR A 196 -16.82 3.09 -27.17
N ALA A 197 -17.41 2.15 -27.92
CA ALA A 197 -17.98 0.93 -27.38
C ALA A 197 -16.91 0.02 -26.74
N LEU A 198 -15.76 -0.20 -27.41
CA LEU A 198 -14.64 -0.98 -26.86
C LEU A 198 -13.96 -0.24 -25.69
N ALA A 199 -13.87 1.09 -25.72
CA ALA A 199 -13.35 1.88 -24.61
C ALA A 199 -14.23 1.77 -23.33
N LEU A 200 -15.55 1.59 -23.49
CA LEU A 200 -16.48 1.31 -22.39
C LEU A 200 -16.54 -0.19 -22.02
N ASN A 201 -16.42 -1.09 -22.99
CA ASN A 201 -16.48 -2.54 -22.83
C ASN A 201 -15.16 -3.23 -23.26
N PRO A 202 -14.03 -2.96 -22.58
CA PRO A 202 -12.74 -3.51 -22.95
C PRO A 202 -12.68 -5.03 -22.77
N ILE A 203 -11.70 -5.66 -23.41
CA ILE A 203 -11.34 -7.05 -23.12
C ILE A 203 -10.67 -7.11 -21.74
N VAL A 204 -11.11 -8.06 -20.91
CA VAL A 204 -10.57 -8.40 -19.60
C VAL A 204 -10.13 -9.86 -19.58
N VAL A 205 -9.23 -10.21 -18.65
CA VAL A 205 -8.74 -11.59 -18.47
C VAL A 205 -8.95 -12.12 -17.04
N THR A 206 -9.06 -11.23 -16.07
CA THR A 206 -8.91 -11.58 -14.64
C THR A 206 -10.13 -12.29 -14.05
N ALA A 207 -11.34 -12.06 -14.57
CA ALA A 207 -12.58 -12.67 -14.03
C ALA A 207 -12.72 -14.19 -14.28
N SER A 208 -12.00 -14.71 -15.28
CA SER A 208 -12.16 -16.08 -15.81
C SER A 208 -10.84 -16.78 -16.20
N ARG A 209 -9.68 -16.10 -16.07
CA ARG A 209 -8.37 -16.51 -16.64
C ARG A 209 -8.41 -16.78 -18.16
N ARG A 210 -9.33 -16.10 -18.86
CA ARG A 210 -9.59 -16.17 -20.31
C ARG A 210 -9.95 -14.76 -20.81
N GLU A 211 -9.56 -14.42 -22.04
CA GLU A 211 -9.97 -13.15 -22.64
C GLU A 211 -11.48 -13.15 -22.96
N GLU A 212 -12.21 -12.15 -22.45
CA GLU A 212 -13.61 -11.86 -22.78
C GLU A 212 -13.94 -10.38 -22.62
N ARG A 213 -15.08 -9.92 -23.15
CA ARG A 213 -15.51 -8.53 -22.95
C ARG A 213 -15.94 -8.33 -21.50
N LYS A 214 -15.68 -7.14 -20.96
CA LYS A 214 -16.02 -6.75 -19.58
C LYS A 214 -17.48 -7.03 -19.20
N THR A 215 -18.45 -6.92 -20.11
CA THR A 215 -19.87 -7.25 -19.88
C THR A 215 -20.17 -8.75 -19.77
N ASP A 216 -19.33 -9.58 -20.39
CA ASP A 216 -19.59 -11.01 -20.56
C ASP A 216 -18.93 -11.82 -19.41
N ALA A 217 -18.09 -11.14 -18.62
CA ALA A 217 -17.39 -11.65 -17.45
C ALA A 217 -18.34 -12.10 -16.32
N PRO A 218 -18.13 -13.30 -15.73
CA PRO A 218 -18.96 -13.85 -14.66
C PRO A 218 -18.65 -13.27 -13.25
N ALA A 219 -18.12 -12.04 -13.18
CA ALA A 219 -17.89 -11.29 -11.94
C ALA A 219 -17.78 -9.79 -12.23
N THR A 220 -18.11 -8.97 -11.24
CA THR A 220 -17.97 -7.52 -11.31
C THR A 220 -16.51 -7.13 -11.51
N THR A 221 -16.20 -6.50 -12.64
CA THR A 221 -14.84 -6.08 -12.99
C THR A 221 -14.77 -4.58 -13.23
N VAL A 222 -13.86 -3.88 -12.55
CA VAL A 222 -13.49 -2.49 -12.82
C VAL A 222 -12.21 -2.50 -13.66
N VAL A 223 -12.09 -1.58 -14.61
CA VAL A 223 -10.88 -1.46 -15.45
C VAL A 223 -10.41 -0.02 -15.41
N ILE A 224 -9.15 0.20 -15.04
CA ILE A 224 -8.46 1.48 -15.13
C ILE A 224 -7.54 1.38 -16.34
N GLY A 225 -7.90 2.05 -17.44
CA GLY A 225 -7.20 1.94 -18.73
C GLY A 225 -6.04 2.92 -18.88
N GLU A 226 -5.17 2.67 -19.88
CA GLU A 226 -3.94 3.45 -20.13
C GLU A 226 -4.18 4.97 -19.99
N THR A 227 -5.20 5.52 -20.66
CA THR A 227 -5.45 6.96 -20.67
C THR A 227 -5.61 7.55 -19.27
N GLN A 228 -6.28 6.86 -18.34
CA GLN A 228 -6.44 7.31 -16.96
C GLN A 228 -5.11 7.25 -16.17
N ILE A 229 -4.29 6.23 -16.44
CA ILE A 229 -2.98 6.02 -15.83
C ILE A 229 -1.95 7.04 -16.33
N GLN A 230 -1.97 7.35 -17.64
CA GLN A 230 -1.07 8.33 -18.26
C GLN A 230 -1.43 9.76 -17.86
N GLU A 231 -2.73 10.12 -17.78
CA GLU A 231 -3.16 11.50 -17.55
C GLU A 231 -2.98 11.97 -16.09
N ARG A 232 -2.93 11.06 -15.11
CA ARG A 232 -2.77 11.38 -13.67
C ARG A 232 -1.30 11.23 -13.20
N PRO A 233 -0.58 12.31 -12.84
CA PRO A 233 0.74 12.22 -12.21
C PRO A 233 0.61 11.87 -10.71
N VAL A 234 1.14 10.72 -10.32
CA VAL A 234 1.03 10.11 -8.97
C VAL A 234 2.29 9.30 -8.64
N THR A 235 2.58 9.13 -7.34
CA THR A 235 3.76 8.39 -6.82
C THR A 235 3.58 6.87 -6.79
N THR A 236 2.35 6.37 -6.63
CA THR A 236 2.04 4.94 -6.49
C THR A 236 0.84 4.54 -7.35
N VAL A 237 0.69 3.24 -7.61
CA VAL A 237 -0.45 2.70 -8.37
C VAL A 237 -1.77 2.76 -7.58
N ALA A 238 -1.72 2.85 -6.24
CA ALA A 238 -2.90 2.91 -5.38
C ALA A 238 -3.78 4.15 -5.65
N GLU A 239 -3.18 5.29 -6.02
CA GLU A 239 -3.89 6.53 -6.35
C GLU A 239 -4.88 6.38 -7.51
N HIS A 240 -4.56 5.51 -8.48
CA HIS A 240 -5.44 5.22 -9.61
C HIS A 240 -6.68 4.43 -9.20
N LEU A 241 -6.62 3.70 -8.08
CA LEU A 241 -7.70 2.87 -7.55
C LEU A 241 -8.70 3.67 -6.70
N ARG A 242 -8.40 4.92 -6.31
CA ARG A 242 -9.29 5.79 -5.49
C ARG A 242 -10.65 6.12 -6.12
N SER A 243 -10.90 5.75 -7.38
CA SER A 243 -12.20 5.88 -8.05
C SER A 243 -12.86 4.53 -8.39
N ALA A 244 -12.32 3.41 -7.92
CA ALA A 244 -12.97 2.11 -8.08
C ALA A 244 -14.07 1.95 -7.01
N PRO A 245 -15.28 1.46 -7.35
CA PRO A 245 -16.23 0.98 -6.35
C PRO A 245 -15.61 -0.14 -5.52
N GLY A 246 -16.09 -0.31 -4.30
CA GLY A 246 -15.63 -1.31 -3.35
C GLY A 246 -14.28 -1.00 -2.69
N ALA A 247 -13.36 -0.28 -3.34
CA ALA A 247 -11.99 -0.07 -2.87
C ALA A 247 -11.88 0.79 -1.60
N ASP A 248 -11.14 0.30 -0.61
CA ASP A 248 -10.81 0.96 0.66
C ASP A 248 -9.29 1.14 0.74
N ILE A 249 -8.83 2.39 0.90
CA ILE A 249 -7.41 2.75 0.73
C ILE A 249 -6.91 3.53 1.96
N ILE A 250 -6.20 2.83 2.84
CA ILE A 250 -5.44 3.46 3.92
C ILE A 250 -4.22 4.14 3.29
N THR A 251 -3.91 5.33 3.79
CA THR A 251 -2.85 6.23 3.31
C THR A 251 -2.08 6.74 4.53
N SER A 252 -0.96 6.08 4.81
CA SER A 252 -0.06 6.35 5.93
C SER A 252 1.04 7.35 5.57
N GLY A 253 1.22 7.65 4.28
CA GLY A 253 2.25 8.55 3.78
C GLY A 253 2.07 8.94 2.30
N VAL A 254 3.15 9.43 1.70
CA VAL A 254 3.32 9.80 0.29
C VAL A 254 3.52 8.57 -0.61
N GLN A 255 4.06 7.47 -0.06
CA GLN A 255 4.11 6.16 -0.73
C GLN A 255 3.49 5.00 0.07
N SER A 256 3.54 5.01 1.41
CA SER A 256 2.92 3.96 2.22
C SER A 256 1.38 4.03 2.10
N THR A 257 0.80 2.96 1.55
CA THR A 257 -0.64 2.79 1.27
C THR A 257 -1.01 1.30 1.33
N ASN A 258 -2.20 0.98 1.83
CA ASN A 258 -2.75 -0.37 1.76
C ASN A 258 -4.19 -0.37 1.20
N VAL A 259 -4.51 -1.38 0.39
CA VAL A 259 -5.75 -1.44 -0.41
C VAL A 259 -6.45 -2.78 -0.20
N VAL A 260 -7.74 -2.72 0.13
CA VAL A 260 -8.68 -3.87 0.06
C VAL A 260 -9.94 -3.48 -0.70
N LEU A 261 -10.83 -4.44 -0.97
CA LEU A 261 -12.15 -4.19 -1.52
C LEU A 261 -13.21 -4.72 -0.54
N ARG A 262 -14.31 -3.97 -0.35
CA ARG A 262 -15.45 -4.29 0.53
C ARG A 262 -15.03 -4.50 2.00
N GLY A 263 -14.15 -3.63 2.50
CA GLY A 263 -13.70 -3.60 3.89
C GLY A 263 -12.89 -4.81 4.35
N PHE A 264 -12.88 -5.03 5.66
CA PHE A 264 -11.91 -5.85 6.40
C PHE A 264 -10.45 -5.44 6.08
N ASN A 265 -10.24 -4.12 6.04
CA ASN A 265 -8.89 -3.58 5.89
C ASN A 265 -8.07 -3.84 7.17
N ASN A 266 -6.77 -3.61 7.12
CA ASN A 266 -5.84 -3.73 8.25
C ASN A 266 -4.63 -2.85 7.91
N ILE A 267 -3.89 -2.31 8.88
CA ILE A 267 -2.79 -1.39 8.55
C ILE A 267 -1.69 -2.09 7.73
N PHE A 268 -1.50 -3.40 7.96
CA PHE A 268 -0.51 -4.25 7.32
C PHE A 268 -1.21 -5.51 6.81
N SER A 269 -1.52 -5.60 5.51
CA SER A 269 -2.43 -6.63 4.98
C SER A 269 -2.01 -7.25 3.64
N GLY A 270 -2.35 -8.52 3.47
CA GLY A 270 -2.29 -9.29 2.23
C GLY A 270 -3.66 -9.70 1.67
N ALA A 271 -4.75 -9.08 2.14
CA ALA A 271 -6.12 -9.59 1.91
C ALA A 271 -6.63 -9.46 0.45
N LEU A 272 -6.18 -8.44 -0.27
CA LEU A 272 -6.42 -8.27 -1.72
C LEU A 272 -5.42 -9.11 -2.51
N HIS A 273 -5.88 -9.90 -3.49
CA HIS A 273 -4.94 -10.66 -4.34
C HIS A 273 -4.29 -9.75 -5.39
N ALA A 274 -3.12 -9.18 -5.06
CA ALA A 274 -2.37 -8.33 -5.98
C ALA A 274 -1.51 -9.14 -6.95
N LEU A 275 -1.68 -8.87 -8.25
CA LEU A 275 -0.95 -9.49 -9.36
C LEU A 275 -0.29 -8.42 -10.24
N THR A 276 0.89 -8.73 -10.77
CA THR A 276 1.50 -8.02 -11.89
C THR A 276 1.85 -9.04 -12.97
N ASP A 277 1.29 -8.92 -14.18
CA ASP A 277 1.57 -9.84 -15.29
C ASP A 277 1.39 -11.35 -14.93
N ASN A 278 0.31 -11.66 -14.19
CA ASN A 278 -0.04 -12.97 -13.59
C ASN A 278 0.87 -13.46 -12.44
N ARG A 279 1.82 -12.65 -11.96
CA ARG A 279 2.72 -12.97 -10.83
C ARG A 279 2.22 -12.31 -9.54
N ILE A 280 2.22 -13.02 -8.40
CA ILE A 280 1.86 -12.43 -7.09
C ILE A 280 2.79 -11.25 -6.77
N ALA A 281 2.19 -10.11 -6.44
CA ALA A 281 2.84 -8.82 -6.25
C ALA A 281 2.92 -8.38 -4.78
N GLY A 282 2.99 -9.35 -3.85
CA GLY A 282 3.23 -9.13 -2.42
C GLY A 282 4.64 -9.57 -1.98
N ILE A 283 5.00 -9.19 -0.75
CA ILE A 283 6.23 -9.62 -0.05
C ILE A 283 6.15 -11.12 0.27
N PRO A 284 7.21 -11.95 0.08
CA PRO A 284 7.09 -13.41 0.10
C PRO A 284 6.57 -14.04 1.41
N SER A 285 7.25 -13.80 2.55
CA SER A 285 6.82 -14.34 3.86
C SER A 285 5.58 -13.62 4.39
N LEU A 286 5.70 -12.29 4.52
CA LEU A 286 4.68 -11.44 5.13
C LEU A 286 3.36 -11.44 4.35
N ARG A 287 3.37 -11.85 3.07
CA ARG A 287 2.24 -11.88 2.12
C ARG A 287 1.52 -10.53 1.93
N VAL A 288 2.09 -9.43 2.42
CA VAL A 288 1.50 -8.07 2.38
C VAL A 288 1.66 -7.38 1.03
N ASN A 289 0.68 -6.52 0.71
CA ASN A 289 0.57 -5.79 -0.54
C ASN A 289 1.16 -4.37 -0.46
N LEU A 290 2.47 -4.25 -0.26
CA LEU A 290 3.15 -2.95 -0.29
C LEU A 290 3.25 -2.44 -1.74
N LEU A 291 2.18 -1.82 -2.25
CA LEU A 291 2.01 -1.47 -3.68
C LEU A 291 3.07 -0.50 -4.24
N HIS A 292 3.84 0.18 -3.38
CA HIS A 292 4.97 0.99 -3.81
C HIS A 292 6.21 0.15 -4.19
N PHE A 293 6.34 -1.12 -3.77
CA PHE A 293 7.43 -2.02 -4.19
C PHE A 293 7.30 -2.52 -5.63
N ILE A 294 6.18 -2.28 -6.31
CA ILE A 294 5.95 -2.72 -7.70
C ILE A 294 6.94 -1.99 -8.64
N PRO A 295 7.85 -2.70 -9.35
CA PRO A 295 8.88 -2.04 -10.15
C PRO A 295 8.36 -1.33 -11.40
N ALA A 296 7.24 -1.79 -11.95
CA ALA A 296 6.57 -1.21 -13.10
C ALA A 296 6.13 0.24 -12.83
N ASN A 297 6.46 1.16 -13.75
CA ASN A 297 6.08 2.57 -13.67
C ASN A 297 4.80 2.87 -14.48
N ASN A 298 4.15 4.01 -14.21
CA ASN A 298 2.90 4.40 -14.87
C ASN A 298 3.02 4.44 -16.40
N GLU A 299 4.20 4.72 -16.96
CA GLU A 299 4.43 4.78 -18.40
C GLU A 299 4.35 3.39 -19.07
N ASP A 300 4.55 2.31 -18.30
CA ASP A 300 4.67 0.92 -18.77
C ASP A 300 3.46 0.03 -18.40
N ILE A 301 2.62 0.46 -17.45
CA ILE A 301 1.32 -0.17 -17.19
C ILE A 301 0.38 0.12 -18.36
N GLU A 302 -0.23 -0.94 -18.89
CA GLU A 302 -1.25 -0.87 -19.95
C GLU A 302 -2.63 -0.62 -19.36
N ARG A 303 -3.00 -1.42 -18.35
CA ARG A 303 -4.27 -1.33 -17.63
C ARG A 303 -4.17 -2.01 -16.26
N MET A 304 -5.14 -1.73 -15.41
CA MET A 304 -5.38 -2.45 -14.17
C MET A 304 -6.80 -2.99 -14.18
N GLU A 305 -6.95 -4.30 -13.99
CA GLU A 305 -8.23 -4.97 -13.82
C GLU A 305 -8.45 -5.23 -12.33
N VAL A 306 -9.62 -4.87 -11.79
CA VAL A 306 -10.01 -5.11 -10.40
C VAL A 306 -11.29 -5.91 -10.38
N VAL A 307 -11.22 -7.16 -9.96
CA VAL A 307 -12.40 -8.03 -9.79
C VAL A 307 -12.92 -7.84 -8.36
N LEU A 308 -14.16 -7.38 -8.22
CA LEU A 308 -14.81 -7.25 -6.92
C LEU A 308 -15.41 -8.60 -6.51
N GLY A 309 -15.30 -8.93 -5.22
CA GLY A 309 -15.80 -10.19 -4.69
C GLY A 309 -14.90 -11.40 -4.98
N PRO A 310 -15.25 -12.59 -4.48
CA PRO A 310 -14.23 -13.60 -4.17
C PRO A 310 -13.71 -14.42 -5.37
N GLY A 311 -12.40 -14.68 -5.39
CA GLY A 311 -11.68 -15.28 -6.53
C GLY A 311 -11.22 -16.74 -6.41
N SER A 312 -11.40 -17.42 -5.27
CA SER A 312 -10.63 -18.64 -4.96
C SER A 312 -10.80 -19.79 -5.95
N ALA A 313 -11.98 -19.99 -6.53
CA ALA A 313 -12.21 -21.08 -7.49
C ALA A 313 -11.30 -21.04 -8.74
N LEU A 314 -10.61 -19.91 -9.01
CA LEU A 314 -9.55 -19.80 -10.00
C LEU A 314 -8.18 -19.46 -9.39
N TYR A 315 -8.13 -18.61 -8.36
CA TYR A 315 -6.88 -18.03 -7.83
C TYR A 315 -6.37 -18.66 -6.52
N GLY A 316 -7.16 -19.51 -5.87
CA GLY A 316 -6.79 -20.15 -4.60
C GLY A 316 -6.85 -19.18 -3.39
N PRO A 317 -5.95 -19.33 -2.41
CA PRO A 317 -6.03 -18.59 -1.14
C PRO A 317 -5.79 -17.08 -1.28
N ASN A 318 -6.34 -16.34 -0.33
CA ASN A 318 -6.19 -14.89 -0.14
C ASN A 318 -6.74 -14.09 -1.33
N THR A 319 -7.93 -14.49 -1.77
CA THR A 319 -8.69 -13.84 -2.87
C THR A 319 -10.13 -13.50 -2.44
N ALA A 320 -10.43 -13.58 -1.14
CA ALA A 320 -11.76 -13.30 -0.58
C ALA A 320 -12.21 -11.85 -0.81
N ASN A 321 -11.30 -10.89 -0.66
CA ASN A 321 -11.52 -9.48 -1.00
C ASN A 321 -11.34 -9.17 -2.51
N GLY A 322 -11.26 -10.19 -3.37
CA GLY A 322 -11.10 -10.03 -4.82
C GLY A 322 -9.64 -9.92 -5.29
N VAL A 323 -9.47 -9.43 -6.52
CA VAL A 323 -8.22 -9.49 -7.29
C VAL A 323 -7.90 -8.14 -7.92
N LEU A 324 -6.67 -7.66 -7.74
CA LEU A 324 -6.09 -6.54 -8.48
C LEU A 324 -5.03 -7.09 -9.44
N HIS A 325 -5.18 -6.88 -10.75
CA HIS A 325 -4.24 -7.35 -11.76
C HIS A 325 -3.71 -6.18 -12.60
N ILE A 326 -2.45 -5.84 -12.37
CA ILE A 326 -1.68 -4.86 -13.13
C ILE A 326 -1.08 -5.56 -14.35
N ILE A 327 -1.37 -5.06 -15.55
CA ILE A 327 -0.95 -5.68 -16.82
C ILE A 327 0.01 -4.71 -17.52
N THR A 328 1.20 -5.19 -17.90
CA THR A 328 2.25 -4.33 -18.47
C THR A 328 2.35 -4.47 -19.99
N LYS A 329 2.67 -3.36 -20.66
CA LYS A 329 2.69 -3.24 -22.13
C LYS A 329 3.73 -4.17 -22.76
N SER A 330 3.36 -4.89 -23.82
CA SER A 330 4.33 -5.65 -24.63
C SER A 330 5.30 -4.72 -25.38
N PRO A 331 6.60 -5.02 -25.46
CA PRO A 331 7.54 -4.32 -26.33
C PRO A 331 7.32 -4.51 -27.83
N ILE A 332 6.54 -5.52 -28.26
CA ILE A 332 6.24 -5.77 -29.68
C ILE A 332 5.12 -4.83 -30.16
N ASP A 333 4.07 -4.67 -29.36
CA ASP A 333 2.90 -3.85 -29.69
C ASP A 333 3.11 -2.37 -29.34
N ASN A 334 3.84 -2.11 -28.24
CA ASN A 334 4.12 -0.78 -27.71
C ASN A 334 5.63 -0.49 -27.64
N PRO A 335 6.37 -0.46 -28.77
CA PRO A 335 7.73 0.06 -28.84
C PRO A 335 7.74 1.59 -28.65
N GLY A 336 8.95 2.15 -28.49
CA GLY A 336 9.18 3.59 -28.30
C GLY A 336 9.88 3.90 -26.98
N THR A 337 10.23 5.16 -26.76
CA THR A 337 10.91 5.60 -25.52
C THR A 337 10.23 6.81 -24.90
N THR A 338 9.82 6.68 -23.64
CA THR A 338 9.26 7.76 -22.82
C THR A 338 10.20 8.05 -21.64
N VAL A 339 10.45 9.33 -21.38
CA VAL A 339 11.09 9.82 -20.14
C VAL A 339 10.10 10.69 -19.40
N THR A 340 10.05 10.62 -18.06
CA THR A 340 9.37 11.63 -17.25
C THR A 340 10.24 12.17 -16.12
N LEU A 341 9.98 13.42 -15.76
CA LEU A 341 10.54 14.10 -14.59
C LEU A 341 9.38 14.76 -13.84
N GLY A 342 9.29 14.56 -12.53
CA GLY A 342 8.25 15.13 -11.68
C GLY A 342 8.81 15.78 -10.42
N GLY A 343 8.06 16.74 -9.88
CA GLY A 343 8.36 17.39 -8.60
C GLY A 343 7.10 17.98 -7.96
N GLY A 344 7.05 18.06 -6.62
CA GLY A 344 5.84 18.47 -5.91
C GLY A 344 6.07 19.03 -4.49
N GLU A 345 4.97 19.11 -3.73
CA GLU A 345 4.99 19.28 -2.27
C GLU A 345 5.68 18.08 -1.58
N ARG A 346 5.94 18.15 -0.25
CA ARG A 346 6.73 17.15 0.50
C ARG A 346 8.10 16.83 -0.13
N SER A 347 8.75 17.87 -0.67
CA SER A 347 10.01 17.84 -1.44
C SER A 347 10.11 16.77 -2.55
N VAL A 348 8.97 16.20 -3.00
CA VAL A 348 8.99 15.02 -3.85
C VAL A 348 9.70 15.30 -5.16
N PHE A 349 10.60 14.41 -5.54
CA PHE A 349 11.22 14.34 -6.86
C PHE A 349 11.01 12.95 -7.45
N MET A 350 10.62 12.90 -8.72
CA MET A 350 10.41 11.67 -9.48
C MET A 350 11.16 11.74 -10.80
N SER A 351 11.75 10.62 -11.23
CA SER A 351 12.16 10.41 -12.62
C SER A 351 11.80 9.00 -13.08
N SER A 352 11.23 8.87 -14.28
CA SER A 352 10.94 7.56 -14.87
C SER A 352 11.46 7.45 -16.30
N LEU A 353 11.77 6.22 -16.70
CA LEU A 353 12.15 5.83 -18.04
C LEU A 353 11.33 4.60 -18.43
N ARG A 354 10.86 4.57 -19.67
CA ARG A 354 10.47 3.34 -20.37
C ARG A 354 11.12 3.37 -21.74
N THR A 355 11.86 2.33 -22.11
CA THR A 355 12.34 2.13 -23.47
C THR A 355 11.97 0.73 -23.94
N ALA A 356 11.34 0.63 -25.12
CA ALA A 356 10.85 -0.61 -25.68
C ALA A 356 11.23 -0.71 -27.16
N HIS A 357 11.81 -1.85 -27.55
CA HIS A 357 12.37 -2.07 -28.87
C HIS A 357 11.80 -3.37 -29.46
N ARG A 358 10.97 -3.24 -30.49
CA ARG A 358 10.65 -4.35 -31.40
C ARG A 358 11.84 -4.55 -32.34
N ILE A 359 12.45 -5.73 -32.29
CA ILE A 359 13.64 -6.10 -33.08
C ILE A 359 13.25 -6.86 -34.35
N SER A 360 12.18 -7.63 -34.27
CA SER A 360 11.46 -8.26 -35.38
C SER A 360 9.98 -8.34 -35.04
N ASP A 361 9.12 -8.65 -36.00
CA ASP A 361 7.66 -8.76 -35.76
C ASP A 361 7.29 -9.83 -34.71
N ASN A 362 8.24 -10.73 -34.41
CA ASN A 362 8.11 -11.81 -33.43
C ASN A 362 9.06 -11.72 -32.22
N PHE A 363 9.85 -10.65 -32.06
CA PHE A 363 10.70 -10.46 -30.88
C PHE A 363 10.88 -8.99 -30.50
N GLY A 364 10.73 -8.67 -29.22
CA GLY A 364 11.03 -7.36 -28.67
C GLY A 364 11.39 -7.43 -27.19
N PHE A 365 12.07 -6.38 -26.71
CA PHE A 365 12.38 -6.21 -25.28
C PHE A 365 12.07 -4.80 -24.80
N LYS A 366 11.78 -4.65 -23.51
CA LYS A 366 11.67 -3.36 -22.82
C LYS A 366 12.54 -3.34 -21.56
N ILE A 367 12.93 -2.13 -21.19
CA ILE A 367 13.44 -1.80 -19.87
C ILE A 367 12.65 -0.58 -19.39
N SER A 368 12.07 -0.67 -18.20
CA SER A 368 11.47 0.46 -17.51
C SER A 368 12.09 0.62 -16.12
N GLY A 369 12.06 1.84 -15.61
CA GLY A 369 12.62 2.15 -14.30
C GLY A 369 12.08 3.45 -13.75
N GLN A 370 12.16 3.60 -12.44
CA GLN A 370 11.68 4.75 -11.70
C GLN A 370 12.59 5.04 -10.52
N TYR A 371 12.73 6.32 -10.21
CA TYR A 371 13.35 6.82 -9.00
C TYR A 371 12.40 7.85 -8.39
N VAL A 372 12.11 7.71 -7.10
CA VAL A 372 11.29 8.66 -6.35
C VAL A 372 11.93 8.89 -5.00
N ARG A 373 11.97 10.14 -4.54
CA ARG A 373 12.30 10.51 -3.16
C ARG A 373 11.41 11.66 -2.68
N GLY A 374 11.34 11.89 -1.38
CA GLY A 374 10.62 13.01 -0.76
C GLY A 374 10.53 12.86 0.75
N ASP A 375 9.62 13.60 1.38
CA ASP A 375 9.50 13.66 2.83
C ASP A 375 8.12 13.10 3.27
N GLU A 376 8.08 12.00 4.01
CA GLU A 376 6.84 11.41 4.53
C GLU A 376 6.09 12.37 5.47
N TRP A 377 4.77 12.22 5.58
CA TRP A 377 3.97 13.09 6.47
C TRP A 377 4.37 12.86 7.94
N GLU A 378 4.61 13.96 8.66
CA GLU A 378 5.16 13.90 10.02
C GLU A 378 4.11 13.37 11.02
N PHE A 379 4.49 12.34 11.77
CA PHE A 379 3.68 11.75 12.84
C PHE A 379 4.56 11.44 14.05
N THR A 380 4.08 11.81 15.24
CA THR A 380 4.72 11.47 16.52
C THR A 380 3.88 10.43 17.24
N ASP A 381 4.32 9.17 17.20
CA ASP A 381 3.71 8.09 17.97
C ASP A 381 4.02 8.30 19.47
N PRO A 382 3.00 8.41 20.35
CA PRO A 382 3.23 8.62 21.79
C PRO A 382 3.95 7.45 22.48
N THR A 383 3.78 6.22 21.98
CA THR A 383 4.40 5.01 22.51
C THR A 383 5.88 4.94 22.14
N GLU A 384 6.23 5.26 20.89
CA GLU A 384 7.63 5.38 20.45
C GLU A 384 8.36 6.51 21.19
N ALA A 385 7.68 7.65 21.40
CA ALA A 385 8.21 8.76 22.17
C ALA A 385 8.46 8.39 23.65
N ALA A 386 7.51 7.67 24.27
CA ALA A 386 7.65 7.17 25.64
C ALA A 386 8.77 6.12 25.76
N ALA A 387 8.84 5.16 24.83
CA ALA A 387 9.88 4.13 24.80
C ALA A 387 11.28 4.75 24.66
N ARG A 388 11.43 5.77 23.79
CA ARG A 388 12.66 6.54 23.65
C ARG A 388 13.02 7.31 24.92
N ALA A 389 12.05 7.95 25.57
CA ALA A 389 12.28 8.66 26.82
C ALA A 389 12.73 7.71 27.95
N ALA A 390 12.11 6.53 28.06
CA ALA A 390 12.49 5.49 29.02
C ALA A 390 13.90 4.93 28.76
N ALA A 391 14.22 4.62 27.49
CA ALA A 391 15.55 4.14 27.08
C ALA A 391 16.66 5.17 27.32
N GLN A 392 16.35 6.48 27.22
CA GLN A 392 17.28 7.56 27.54
C GLN A 392 17.39 7.83 29.05
N ALA A 393 16.35 7.54 29.84
CA ALA A 393 16.36 7.72 31.30
C ALA A 393 17.14 6.62 32.03
N ASP A 394 17.05 5.36 31.58
CA ASP A 394 17.89 4.26 32.05
C ASP A 394 18.41 3.39 30.88
N PRO A 395 19.50 3.84 30.22
CA PRO A 395 20.17 3.05 29.19
C PRO A 395 20.73 1.72 29.71
N GLY A 396 21.00 1.60 31.02
CA GLY A 396 21.53 0.38 31.62
C GLY A 396 20.48 -0.74 31.64
N ARG A 397 19.27 -0.42 32.13
CA ARG A 397 18.09 -1.30 32.06
C ARG A 397 17.74 -1.66 30.62
N PHE A 398 17.79 -0.68 29.70
CA PHE A 398 17.48 -0.91 28.29
C PHE A 398 18.49 -1.86 27.61
N LEU A 399 19.80 -1.62 27.73
CA LEU A 399 20.81 -2.50 27.13
C LEU A 399 20.79 -3.91 27.74
N ALA A 400 20.50 -4.04 29.04
CA ALA A 400 20.34 -5.33 29.70
C ALA A 400 19.07 -6.08 29.23
N ASP A 401 17.98 -5.36 28.95
CA ASP A 401 16.76 -5.92 28.33
C ASP A 401 17.08 -6.55 26.97
N LEU A 402 17.72 -5.79 26.08
CA LEU A 402 18.05 -6.25 24.73
C LEU A 402 18.99 -7.47 24.74
N GLN A 403 19.98 -7.48 25.65
CA GLN A 403 20.89 -8.62 25.80
C GLN A 403 20.19 -9.86 26.40
N ALA A 404 19.20 -9.67 27.28
CA ALA A 404 18.33 -10.75 27.74
C ALA A 404 17.38 -11.28 26.64
N ARG A 405 17.04 -10.43 25.65
CA ARG A 405 16.36 -10.81 24.40
C ARG A 405 17.32 -11.39 23.34
N GLY A 406 18.56 -11.72 23.70
CA GLY A 406 19.52 -12.40 22.84
C GLY A 406 20.35 -11.52 21.89
N LEU A 407 20.14 -10.19 21.89
CA LEU A 407 20.94 -9.29 21.05
C LEU A 407 22.38 -9.21 21.56
N SER A 408 23.35 -9.16 20.64
CA SER A 408 24.72 -8.81 20.99
C SER A 408 24.80 -7.36 21.48
N ALA A 409 25.80 -7.04 22.32
CA ALA A 409 25.98 -5.69 22.86
C ALA A 409 26.02 -4.60 21.76
N ALA A 410 26.64 -4.89 20.61
CA ALA A 410 26.69 -3.95 19.49
C ALA A 410 25.33 -3.73 18.80
N GLN A 411 24.46 -4.75 18.75
CA GLN A 411 23.07 -4.59 18.28
C GLN A 411 22.24 -3.82 19.30
N ALA A 412 22.46 -4.05 20.61
CA ALA A 412 21.79 -3.32 21.67
C ALA A 412 22.16 -1.82 21.69
N ASP A 413 23.46 -1.50 21.56
CA ASP A 413 23.95 -0.13 21.44
C ASP A 413 23.39 0.58 20.19
N LEU A 414 23.19 -0.15 19.09
CA LEU A 414 22.58 0.38 17.86
C LEU A 414 21.07 0.61 18.00
N ALA A 415 20.35 -0.30 18.65
CA ALA A 415 18.92 -0.15 18.94
C ALA A 415 18.64 1.05 19.86
N LEU A 416 19.49 1.29 20.87
CA LEU A 416 19.44 2.48 21.73
C LEU A 416 19.61 3.81 20.95
N GLN A 417 20.28 3.78 19.80
CA GLN A 417 20.41 4.94 18.90
C GLN A 417 19.22 5.11 17.94
N ARG A 418 18.39 4.06 17.79
CA ARG A 418 17.29 3.96 16.81
C ARG A 418 15.89 4.12 17.44
N VAL A 419 15.71 3.74 18.71
CA VAL A 419 14.41 3.76 19.40
C VAL A 419 13.75 5.16 19.36
N GLY A 420 12.53 5.23 18.81
CA GLY A 420 11.76 6.45 18.58
C GLY A 420 12.45 7.51 17.72
N VAL A 421 13.38 7.11 16.83
CA VAL A 421 14.05 7.98 15.86
C VAL A 421 13.49 7.68 14.46
N ARG A 422 12.35 8.30 14.13
CA ARG A 422 11.81 8.31 12.77
C ARG A 422 12.70 9.16 11.87
N ASP A 423 13.05 8.60 10.71
CA ASP A 423 13.51 9.35 9.55
C ASP A 423 12.34 9.47 8.58
N PHE A 424 11.97 10.69 8.23
CA PHE A 424 10.86 10.96 7.31
C PHE A 424 11.33 11.08 5.85
N ASP A 425 12.64 11.14 5.58
CA ASP A 425 13.15 11.06 4.21
C ASP A 425 12.83 9.66 3.64
N PHE A 426 12.15 9.60 2.50
CA PHE A 426 11.90 8.36 1.76
C PHE A 426 12.62 8.37 0.42
N GLU A 427 13.08 7.19 0.00
CA GLU A 427 13.75 6.98 -1.29
C GLU A 427 13.42 5.61 -1.86
N ARG A 428 13.19 5.54 -3.18
CA ARG A 428 12.81 4.31 -3.89
C ARG A 428 13.39 4.25 -5.29
N TYR A 429 14.01 3.12 -5.62
CA TYR A 429 14.54 2.80 -6.94
C TYR A 429 13.84 1.55 -7.50
N GLY A 430 13.07 1.67 -8.57
CA GLY A 430 12.44 0.55 -9.29
C GLY A 430 13.06 0.31 -10.68
N LEU A 431 13.16 -0.96 -11.08
CA LEU A 431 13.67 -1.42 -12.38
C LEU A 431 12.90 -2.67 -12.82
N GLU A 432 12.41 -2.69 -14.06
CA GLU A 432 11.86 -3.87 -14.74
C GLU A 432 12.54 -4.07 -16.11
N ALA A 433 12.81 -5.32 -16.46
CA ALA A 433 13.24 -5.73 -17.78
C ALA A 433 12.39 -6.93 -18.24
N ARG A 434 11.82 -6.83 -19.45
CA ARG A 434 10.95 -7.86 -20.04
C ARG A 434 11.30 -8.10 -21.49
N ALA A 435 11.27 -9.35 -21.91
CA ALA A 435 11.46 -9.76 -23.30
C ALA A 435 10.31 -10.68 -23.73
N ASP A 436 9.74 -10.41 -24.90
CA ASP A 436 8.62 -11.13 -25.50
C ASP A 436 9.10 -11.79 -26.81
N TRP A 437 8.85 -13.09 -26.94
CA TRP A 437 9.04 -13.87 -28.16
C TRP A 437 7.67 -14.41 -28.60
N ARG A 438 7.31 -14.24 -29.88
CA ARG A 438 6.08 -14.77 -30.49
C ARG A 438 6.38 -15.83 -31.54
N PHE A 439 5.42 -16.71 -31.75
CA PHE A 439 5.41 -17.78 -32.75
C PHE A 439 3.96 -18.11 -33.11
N ASP A 440 3.72 -18.83 -34.20
CA ASP A 440 2.45 -18.89 -34.94
C ASP A 440 1.17 -19.00 -34.06
N ASP A 441 1.15 -19.88 -33.06
CA ASP A 441 0.05 -20.01 -32.10
C ASP A 441 0.45 -19.73 -30.63
N GLY A 442 1.48 -18.91 -30.36
CA GLY A 442 1.93 -18.71 -28.99
C GLY A 442 3.03 -17.68 -28.74
N GLN A 443 3.45 -17.63 -27.48
CA GLN A 443 4.48 -16.71 -26.99
C GLN A 443 5.25 -17.27 -25.79
N PHE A 444 6.46 -16.78 -25.61
CA PHE A 444 7.23 -16.88 -24.38
C PHE A 444 7.59 -15.46 -23.91
N VAL A 445 7.50 -15.21 -22.60
CA VAL A 445 7.82 -13.94 -21.96
C VAL A 445 8.76 -14.23 -20.79
N ALA A 446 9.90 -13.55 -20.76
CA ALA A 446 10.82 -13.58 -19.62
C ALA A 446 10.85 -12.19 -18.97
N GLN A 447 10.82 -12.14 -17.64
CA GLN A 447 10.86 -10.89 -16.88
C GLN A 447 11.83 -10.98 -15.69
N TYR A 448 12.43 -9.84 -15.39
CA TYR A 448 13.12 -9.54 -14.14
C TYR A 448 12.65 -8.19 -13.62
N GLY A 449 12.43 -8.07 -12.32
CA GLY A 449 12.13 -6.79 -11.69
C GLY A 449 12.79 -6.67 -10.32
N ARG A 450 13.09 -5.44 -9.90
CA ARG A 450 13.68 -5.11 -8.61
C ARG A 450 13.22 -3.72 -8.15
N THR A 451 12.91 -3.60 -6.87
CA THR A 451 12.74 -2.32 -6.17
C THR A 451 13.61 -2.31 -4.91
N SER A 452 14.35 -1.22 -4.67
CA SER A 452 14.87 -0.84 -3.35
C SER A 452 13.97 0.26 -2.77
N ALA A 453 13.67 0.22 -1.47
CA ALA A 453 12.91 1.25 -0.78
C ALA A 453 13.42 1.51 0.65
N THR A 454 13.41 2.80 1.03
CA THR A 454 13.67 3.35 2.36
C THR A 454 12.54 4.31 2.71
N GLY A 455 12.10 4.31 3.98
CA GLY A 455 10.95 5.10 4.45
C GLY A 455 10.36 4.52 5.75
N ILE A 456 9.06 4.73 5.97
CA ILE A 456 8.34 4.23 7.16
C ILE A 456 7.15 3.37 6.72
N GLU A 457 7.05 2.15 7.25
CA GLU A 457 5.90 1.26 7.05
C GLU A 457 5.25 0.89 8.38
N LEU A 458 3.92 0.92 8.43
CA LEU A 458 3.16 0.67 9.65
C LEU A 458 2.82 -0.82 9.79
N THR A 459 3.13 -1.40 10.94
CA THR A 459 2.88 -2.82 11.27
C THR A 459 1.93 -2.94 12.45
N GLY A 460 1.39 -4.14 12.70
CA GLY A 460 0.53 -4.40 13.87
C GLY A 460 1.19 -4.20 15.25
N LEU A 461 2.49 -3.90 15.31
CA LEU A 461 3.26 -3.66 16.54
C LEU A 461 3.69 -2.19 16.73
N GLY A 462 3.45 -1.34 15.71
CA GLY A 462 4.02 0.01 15.59
C GLY A 462 4.71 0.20 14.24
N ALA A 463 5.39 1.32 14.03
CA ALA A 463 6.09 1.58 12.77
C ALA A 463 7.44 0.83 12.68
N GLY A 464 7.76 0.35 11.49
CA GLY A 464 9.11 -0.05 11.09
C GLY A 464 9.74 1.03 10.22
N GLN A 465 10.98 1.41 10.53
CA GLN A 465 11.80 2.21 9.61
C GLN A 465 12.42 1.25 8.59
N THR A 466 12.04 1.36 7.33
CA THR A 466 12.59 0.57 6.23
C THR A 466 13.87 1.24 5.73
N ASP A 467 14.95 0.47 5.60
CA ASP A 467 16.29 0.97 5.29
C ASP A 467 16.99 0.00 4.33
N ASP A 468 17.06 0.40 3.06
CA ASP A 468 17.59 -0.37 1.92
C ASP A 468 16.84 -1.69 1.63
N TRP A 469 15.53 -1.78 1.94
CA TRP A 469 14.73 -2.98 1.70
C TRP A 469 14.60 -3.26 0.20
N VAL A 470 15.08 -4.42 -0.24
CA VAL A 470 15.00 -4.91 -1.62
C VAL A 470 13.87 -5.92 -1.78
N TYR A 471 12.99 -5.68 -2.75
CA TYR A 471 12.13 -6.68 -3.37
C TYR A 471 12.63 -6.97 -4.79
N GLN A 472 12.64 -8.23 -5.22
CA GLN A 472 12.97 -8.58 -6.61
C GLN A 472 12.29 -9.87 -7.07
N TYR A 473 12.16 -10.05 -8.38
CA TYR A 473 11.57 -11.25 -8.97
C TYR A 473 12.19 -11.66 -10.30
N PHE A 474 12.04 -12.95 -10.61
CA PHE A 474 12.35 -13.57 -11.90
C PHE A 474 11.13 -14.38 -12.36
N GLN A 475 10.67 -14.20 -13.60
CA GLN A 475 9.50 -14.91 -14.15
C GLN A 475 9.78 -15.42 -15.56
N GLY A 476 9.39 -16.67 -15.82
CA GLY A 476 9.23 -17.22 -17.18
C GLY A 476 7.78 -17.64 -17.41
N ARG A 477 7.15 -17.14 -18.47
CA ARG A 477 5.73 -17.35 -18.79
C ARG A 477 5.58 -17.78 -20.25
N PHE A 478 4.99 -18.94 -20.48
CA PHE A 478 4.78 -19.57 -21.78
C PHE A 478 3.28 -19.73 -22.04
N SER A 479 2.84 -19.48 -23.27
CA SER A 479 1.50 -19.85 -23.71
C SER A 479 1.48 -20.32 -25.16
N TYR A 480 0.79 -21.41 -25.44
CA TYR A 480 0.61 -21.98 -26.77
C TYR A 480 -0.83 -22.48 -26.93
N LYS A 481 -1.58 -21.89 -27.88
CA LYS A 481 -3.02 -22.10 -28.04
C LYS A 481 -3.78 -21.89 -26.72
N ARG A 482 -4.21 -22.97 -26.07
CA ARG A 482 -4.91 -22.96 -24.77
C ARG A 482 -4.07 -23.48 -23.60
N LEU A 483 -2.81 -23.82 -23.84
CA LEU A 483 -1.83 -24.11 -22.79
C LEU A 483 -1.21 -22.81 -22.30
N PHE A 484 -1.16 -22.65 -20.98
CA PHE A 484 -0.42 -21.62 -20.27
C PHE A 484 0.43 -22.29 -19.19
N ALA A 485 1.68 -21.88 -19.05
CA ALA A 485 2.55 -22.33 -17.98
C ALA A 485 3.46 -21.19 -17.53
N GLN A 486 3.66 -21.02 -16.23
CA GLN A 486 4.67 -20.09 -15.72
C GLN A 486 5.36 -20.64 -14.48
N ALA A 487 6.60 -20.19 -14.28
CA ALA A 487 7.32 -20.34 -13.03
C ALA A 487 7.97 -19.01 -12.66
N TYR A 488 7.96 -18.67 -11.37
CA TYR A 488 8.59 -17.47 -10.86
C TYR A 488 9.16 -17.63 -9.46
N LEU A 489 10.12 -16.77 -9.14
CA LEU A 489 10.70 -16.60 -7.82
C LEU A 489 10.60 -15.12 -7.45
N ASN A 490 9.90 -14.80 -6.37
CA ASN A 490 10.00 -13.52 -5.67
C ASN A 490 10.98 -13.67 -4.49
N THR A 491 11.78 -12.65 -4.19
CA THR A 491 12.61 -12.61 -2.98
C THR A 491 12.54 -11.25 -2.27
N SER A 492 12.64 -11.28 -0.94
CA SER A 492 12.85 -10.14 -0.04
C SER A 492 14.30 -10.08 0.44
N ASP A 493 14.75 -8.89 0.82
CA ASP A 493 15.94 -8.64 1.64
C ASP A 493 15.70 -7.30 2.37
N ALA A 494 15.29 -7.35 3.64
CA ALA A 494 14.94 -6.15 4.42
C ALA A 494 16.13 -5.24 4.79
N GLY A 495 17.36 -5.57 4.40
CA GLY A 495 18.51 -4.68 4.58
C GLY A 495 18.80 -4.36 6.05
N ASN A 496 18.70 -3.08 6.42
CA ASN A 496 19.02 -2.55 7.75
C ASN A 496 17.77 -2.22 8.61
N THR A 497 16.58 -2.52 8.09
CA THR A 497 15.23 -2.22 8.64
C THR A 497 15.10 -2.56 10.13
N PHE A 498 14.32 -1.76 10.88
CA PHE A 498 14.14 -1.92 12.33
C PHE A 498 12.77 -1.46 12.83
N LEU A 499 12.32 -2.01 13.95
CA LEU A 499 11.11 -1.57 14.64
C LEU A 499 11.40 -0.26 15.40
N LEU A 500 10.64 0.81 15.16
CA LEU A 500 10.87 2.11 15.81
C LEU A 500 10.58 2.10 17.31
N ARG A 501 9.70 1.20 17.77
CA ARG A 501 9.27 1.06 19.16
C ARG A 501 10.40 0.66 20.13
N ASP A 502 11.43 -0.05 19.67
CA ASP A 502 12.57 -0.46 20.50
C ASP A 502 13.93 -0.48 19.76
N GLY A 503 13.98 -0.11 18.48
CA GLY A 503 15.19 -0.04 17.66
C GLY A 503 15.75 -1.39 17.19
N VAL A 504 15.08 -2.51 17.49
CA VAL A 504 15.55 -3.87 17.17
C VAL A 504 15.48 -4.10 15.64
N PRO A 505 16.54 -4.67 15.02
CA PRO A 505 16.55 -4.94 13.58
C PRO A 505 15.55 -6.04 13.20
N LEU A 506 14.87 -5.85 12.07
CA LEU A 506 13.95 -6.79 11.45
C LEU A 506 14.60 -7.35 10.19
N VAL A 507 14.81 -8.67 10.12
CA VAL A 507 15.41 -9.34 8.97
C VAL A 507 14.34 -10.19 8.28
N ASP A 508 14.24 -10.03 6.97
CA ASP A 508 13.41 -10.81 6.07
C ASP A 508 14.22 -11.06 4.78
N GLU A 509 14.81 -12.26 4.64
CA GLU A 509 15.47 -12.71 3.40
C GLU A 509 14.56 -13.68 2.60
N SER A 510 13.24 -13.50 2.73
CA SER A 510 12.26 -14.51 2.32
C SER A 510 12.19 -14.77 0.83
N ARG A 511 11.66 -15.95 0.48
CA ARG A 511 11.51 -16.42 -0.89
C ARG A 511 10.14 -17.02 -1.11
N LEU A 512 9.54 -16.73 -2.25
CA LEU A 512 8.31 -17.36 -2.72
C LEU A 512 8.58 -17.89 -4.13
N PHE A 513 8.66 -19.22 -4.25
CA PHE A 513 8.71 -19.91 -5.54
C PHE A 513 7.31 -20.39 -5.91
N VAL A 514 6.91 -20.15 -7.16
CA VAL A 514 5.58 -20.54 -7.66
C VAL A 514 5.71 -21.18 -9.03
N THR A 515 4.95 -22.25 -9.27
CA THR A 515 4.76 -22.85 -10.59
C THR A 515 3.26 -23.03 -10.84
N GLN A 516 2.79 -22.64 -12.04
CA GLN A 516 1.39 -22.70 -12.43
C GLN A 516 1.26 -23.26 -13.84
N ILE A 517 0.34 -24.18 -14.05
CA ILE A 517 0.01 -24.75 -15.35
C ILE A 517 -1.51 -24.71 -15.52
N GLN A 518 -1.98 -24.11 -16.61
CA GLN A 518 -3.38 -24.07 -17.00
C GLN A 518 -3.52 -24.61 -18.43
N HIS A 519 -4.56 -25.39 -18.69
CA HIS A 519 -4.96 -25.78 -20.03
C HIS A 519 -6.47 -25.58 -20.19
N GLY A 520 -6.96 -25.64 -21.43
CA GLY A 520 -8.39 -25.58 -21.68
C GLY A 520 -8.76 -26.20 -23.02
N GLY A 521 -10.05 -26.48 -23.20
CA GLY A 521 -10.60 -27.02 -24.43
C GLY A 521 -12.11 -26.93 -24.45
N SER A 522 -12.70 -27.03 -25.63
CA SER A 522 -14.13 -26.81 -25.84
C SER A 522 -14.82 -28.07 -26.37
N LEU A 523 -16.04 -28.33 -25.94
CA LEU A 523 -16.91 -29.41 -26.40
C LEU A 523 -18.15 -28.84 -27.13
N TRP A 524 -18.78 -29.70 -27.95
CA TRP A 524 -19.99 -29.40 -28.73
C TRP A 524 -19.88 -28.06 -29.49
N ASP A 525 -18.89 -28.00 -30.38
CA ASP A 525 -18.61 -26.86 -31.28
C ASP A 525 -18.48 -25.49 -30.57
N GLY A 526 -17.98 -25.51 -29.33
CA GLY A 526 -17.75 -24.32 -28.50
C GLY A 526 -18.84 -24.03 -27.48
N ARG A 527 -19.93 -24.82 -27.43
CA ARG A 527 -21.05 -24.59 -26.50
C ARG A 527 -20.67 -24.79 -25.03
N GLN A 528 -19.73 -25.68 -24.74
CA GLN A 528 -19.14 -25.81 -23.40
C GLN A 528 -17.63 -25.61 -23.50
N ASP A 529 -17.10 -24.70 -22.71
CA ASP A 529 -15.69 -24.33 -22.68
C ASP A 529 -15.09 -24.64 -21.31
N PHE A 530 -13.95 -25.32 -21.28
CA PHE A 530 -13.26 -25.70 -20.05
C PHE A 530 -11.92 -24.98 -19.90
N THR A 531 -11.64 -24.59 -18.66
CA THR A 531 -10.33 -24.13 -18.19
C THR A 531 -10.01 -24.90 -16.91
N TYR A 532 -8.85 -25.55 -16.85
CA TYR A 532 -8.40 -26.30 -15.68
C TYR A 532 -6.91 -26.14 -15.47
N GLY A 533 -6.45 -26.27 -14.23
CA GLY A 533 -5.04 -26.08 -13.94
C GLY A 533 -4.62 -26.56 -12.56
N PHE A 534 -3.31 -26.43 -12.33
CA PHE A 534 -2.60 -26.79 -11.12
C PHE A 534 -1.62 -25.67 -10.77
N ASP A 535 -1.64 -25.25 -9.51
CA ASP A 535 -0.73 -24.26 -8.94
C ASP A 535 0.05 -24.90 -7.77
N TYR A 536 1.34 -24.58 -7.64
CA TYR A 536 2.20 -24.93 -6.50
C TYR A 536 2.93 -23.68 -6.01
N PHE A 537 2.93 -23.47 -4.69
CA PHE A 537 3.59 -22.35 -4.01
C PHE A 537 4.49 -22.90 -2.89
N ARG A 538 5.66 -22.30 -2.72
CA ARG A 538 6.61 -22.61 -1.65
C ARG A 538 7.16 -21.32 -1.06
N THR A 539 6.95 -21.12 0.24
CA THR A 539 7.40 -19.94 0.99
C THR A 539 8.50 -20.33 1.96
N GLU A 540 9.61 -19.58 1.95
CA GLU A 540 10.75 -19.75 2.87
C GLU A 540 11.04 -18.41 3.56
N PRO A 541 10.62 -18.20 4.82
CA PRO A 541 10.73 -16.91 5.52
C PRO A 541 12.15 -16.37 5.78
N ARG A 542 13.08 -17.17 6.32
CA ARG A 542 14.50 -16.77 6.51
C ARG A 542 14.65 -15.44 7.27
N THR A 543 14.12 -15.38 8.49
CA THR A 543 14.09 -14.16 9.33
C THR A 543 15.28 -14.03 10.29
N LYS A 544 16.18 -15.03 10.29
CA LYS A 544 17.31 -15.21 11.21
C LYS A 544 16.90 -15.14 12.69
N GLY A 545 15.68 -15.59 13.00
CA GLY A 545 15.10 -15.54 14.34
C GLY A 545 14.69 -14.15 14.82
N THR A 546 14.63 -13.14 13.93
CA THR A 546 14.22 -11.76 14.31
C THR A 546 12.72 -11.51 14.21
N ILE A 547 12.01 -12.29 13.37
CA ILE A 547 10.55 -12.20 13.19
C ILE A 547 9.88 -13.52 13.54
N ASN A 548 10.46 -14.67 13.13
CA ASN A 548 9.90 -16.00 13.39
C ASN A 548 10.49 -16.68 14.65
N GLY A 549 11.43 -16.02 15.36
CA GLY A 549 11.97 -16.46 16.65
C GLY A 549 12.31 -17.96 16.73
N ILE A 550 11.63 -18.69 17.61
CA ILE A 550 11.83 -20.14 17.82
C ILE A 550 11.45 -21.03 16.62
N ASN A 551 10.75 -20.49 15.62
CA ASN A 551 10.24 -21.23 14.45
C ASN A 551 11.13 -21.12 13.19
N GLU A 552 12.26 -20.40 13.22
CA GLU A 552 13.11 -20.10 12.05
C GLU A 552 13.59 -21.32 11.24
N ASP A 553 13.68 -22.51 11.84
CA ASP A 553 14.06 -23.77 11.19
C ASP A 553 12.84 -24.67 10.83
N ASP A 554 11.61 -24.23 11.15
CA ASP A 554 10.34 -25.02 11.12
C ASP A 554 9.17 -24.18 10.54
N ASP A 555 9.42 -23.36 9.51
CA ASP A 555 8.49 -22.35 8.96
C ASP A 555 8.24 -22.41 7.42
N ILE A 556 8.68 -23.48 6.75
CA ILE A 556 8.63 -23.60 5.28
C ILE A 556 7.26 -24.13 4.79
N VAL A 557 6.37 -23.19 4.47
CA VAL A 557 5.02 -23.49 3.96
C VAL A 557 5.04 -23.96 2.49
N ASN A 558 4.24 -24.99 2.21
CA ASN A 558 3.95 -25.46 0.85
C ASN A 558 2.42 -25.44 0.62
N GLU A 559 1.95 -24.75 -0.42
CA GLU A 559 0.56 -24.76 -0.87
C GLU A 559 0.46 -25.47 -2.24
N TYR A 560 -0.52 -26.36 -2.40
CA TYR A 560 -0.88 -27.00 -3.67
C TYR A 560 -2.34 -26.71 -4.00
N GLY A 561 -2.69 -26.53 -5.27
CA GLY A 561 -4.10 -26.39 -5.65
C GLY A 561 -4.42 -26.84 -7.06
N ALA A 562 -5.60 -27.42 -7.25
CA ALA A 562 -6.09 -27.92 -8.52
C ALA A 562 -7.53 -27.44 -8.76
N TYR A 563 -7.79 -26.86 -9.94
CA TYR A 563 -9.06 -26.21 -10.28
C TYR A 563 -9.59 -26.63 -11.64
N ILE A 564 -10.91 -26.55 -11.78
CA ILE A 564 -11.63 -26.66 -13.05
C ILE A 564 -12.79 -25.66 -13.08
N GLN A 565 -12.94 -24.97 -14.22
CA GLN A 565 -14.07 -24.14 -14.59
C GLN A 565 -14.67 -24.65 -15.91
N SER A 566 -15.99 -24.63 -15.98
CA SER A 566 -16.82 -24.84 -17.17
C SER A 566 -17.64 -23.58 -17.42
N GLU A 567 -17.57 -23.03 -18.62
CA GLU A 567 -18.50 -22.03 -19.13
C GLU A 567 -19.40 -22.68 -20.20
N THR A 568 -20.70 -22.70 -19.97
CA THR A 568 -21.67 -23.42 -20.82
C THR A 568 -22.72 -22.44 -21.34
N GLN A 569 -22.77 -22.27 -22.66
CA GLN A 569 -23.80 -21.47 -23.32
C GLN A 569 -25.11 -22.28 -23.36
N LEU A 570 -26.06 -21.95 -22.48
CA LEU A 570 -27.36 -22.60 -22.41
C LEU A 570 -28.23 -22.20 -23.61
N SER A 571 -28.23 -20.91 -23.95
CA SER A 571 -28.79 -20.34 -25.18
C SER A 571 -28.07 -19.02 -25.50
N ASP A 572 -28.38 -18.39 -26.63
CA ASP A 572 -27.75 -17.13 -27.08
C ASP A 572 -27.76 -16.00 -26.02
N GLN A 573 -28.72 -16.04 -25.09
CA GLN A 573 -28.87 -15.06 -24.00
C GLN A 573 -28.42 -15.56 -22.61
N PHE A 574 -28.07 -16.85 -22.44
CA PHE A 574 -27.78 -17.42 -21.10
C PHE A 574 -26.46 -18.21 -21.10
N LYS A 575 -25.49 -17.76 -20.29
CA LYS A 575 -24.23 -18.45 -19.98
C LYS A 575 -24.25 -18.92 -18.53
N LEU A 576 -24.01 -20.22 -18.30
CA LEU A 576 -23.82 -20.82 -16.98
C LEU A 576 -22.33 -21.07 -16.77
N VAL A 577 -21.77 -20.55 -15.68
CA VAL A 577 -20.40 -20.82 -15.25
C VAL A 577 -20.42 -21.63 -13.96
N LEU A 578 -19.67 -22.74 -13.94
CA LEU A 578 -19.46 -23.58 -12.77
C LEU A 578 -17.96 -23.79 -12.60
N ALA A 579 -17.43 -23.57 -11.40
CA ALA A 579 -16.04 -23.86 -11.08
C ALA A 579 -15.90 -24.48 -9.68
N GLY A 580 -14.82 -25.22 -9.50
CA GLY A 580 -14.44 -25.81 -8.22
C GLY A 580 -12.93 -25.97 -8.14
N ARG A 581 -12.40 -25.71 -6.95
CA ARG A 581 -10.97 -25.84 -6.65
C ARG A 581 -10.77 -26.54 -5.31
N TRP A 582 -9.83 -27.48 -5.31
CA TRP A 582 -9.23 -28.10 -4.13
C TRP A 582 -7.87 -27.45 -3.88
N ASP A 583 -7.59 -27.08 -2.63
CA ASP A 583 -6.29 -26.59 -2.18
C ASP A 583 -5.85 -27.35 -0.91
N SER A 584 -4.55 -27.54 -0.76
CA SER A 584 -3.91 -28.21 0.37
C SER A 584 -2.70 -27.40 0.85
N HIS A 585 -2.50 -27.29 2.16
CA HIS A 585 -1.56 -26.36 2.79
C HIS A 585 -0.84 -27.06 3.93
N SER A 586 0.51 -27.07 3.95
CA SER A 586 1.29 -27.89 4.90
C SER A 586 0.98 -27.66 6.38
N GLU A 587 0.59 -26.43 6.76
CA GLU A 587 0.26 -26.09 8.16
C GLU A 587 -1.23 -26.17 8.49
N LEU A 588 -2.12 -26.51 7.56
CA LEU A 588 -3.54 -26.72 7.87
C LEU A 588 -3.83 -28.22 8.05
N ASP A 589 -4.78 -28.53 8.93
CA ASP A 589 -5.10 -29.92 9.27
C ASP A 589 -6.07 -30.57 8.24
N ASP A 590 -6.81 -29.75 7.48
CA ASP A 590 -7.79 -30.14 6.47
C ASP A 590 -7.51 -29.50 5.09
N ASP A 591 -7.91 -30.19 4.02
CA ASP A 591 -7.92 -29.66 2.64
C ASP A 591 -9.14 -28.76 2.39
N VAL A 592 -8.96 -27.66 1.65
CA VAL A 592 -10.01 -26.65 1.43
C VAL A 592 -10.67 -26.80 0.05
N TRP A 593 -12.02 -26.76 0.02
CA TRP A 593 -12.82 -26.78 -1.21
C TRP A 593 -13.53 -25.43 -1.47
N SER A 594 -13.26 -24.84 -2.63
CA SER A 594 -13.75 -23.53 -3.09
C SER A 594 -14.65 -23.64 -4.35
N PRO A 595 -15.97 -23.84 -4.19
CA PRO A 595 -16.94 -23.81 -5.29
C PRO A 595 -17.33 -22.39 -5.74
N ARG A 596 -17.63 -22.26 -7.03
CA ARG A 596 -18.20 -21.06 -7.67
C ARG A 596 -19.29 -21.46 -8.66
N ALA A 597 -20.38 -20.70 -8.68
CA ALA A 597 -21.44 -20.82 -9.68
C ALA A 597 -21.91 -19.42 -10.09
N ALA A 598 -22.12 -19.19 -11.39
CA ALA A 598 -22.69 -17.94 -11.89
C ALA A 598 -23.63 -18.19 -13.07
N LEU A 599 -24.78 -17.52 -13.07
CA LEU A 599 -25.68 -17.43 -14.22
C LEU A 599 -25.61 -16.01 -14.77
N VAL A 600 -25.21 -15.88 -16.03
CA VAL A 600 -25.17 -14.61 -16.77
C VAL A 600 -26.29 -14.62 -17.80
N PHE A 601 -27.17 -13.62 -17.72
CA PHE A 601 -28.26 -13.38 -18.65
C PHE A 601 -27.98 -12.10 -19.44
N SER A 602 -27.73 -12.23 -20.75
CA SER A 602 -27.44 -11.13 -21.66
C SER A 602 -28.62 -10.91 -22.61
N PRO A 603 -29.61 -10.05 -22.27
CA PRO A 603 -30.79 -9.84 -23.10
C PRO A 603 -30.47 -9.23 -24.47
N VAL A 604 -29.42 -8.41 -24.55
CA VAL A 604 -28.90 -7.78 -25.78
C VAL A 604 -27.37 -7.70 -25.69
N GLU A 605 -26.69 -7.52 -26.82
CA GLU A 605 -25.24 -7.35 -26.84
C GLU A 605 -24.79 -6.14 -25.99
N ASN A 606 -23.70 -6.29 -25.24
CA ASN A 606 -23.17 -5.31 -24.29
C ASN A 606 -24.08 -4.97 -23.09
N GLN A 607 -25.07 -5.81 -22.73
CA GLN A 607 -25.77 -5.71 -21.45
C GLN A 607 -25.97 -7.10 -20.83
N SER A 608 -25.64 -7.24 -19.54
CA SER A 608 -25.79 -8.48 -18.80
C SER A 608 -26.32 -8.27 -17.39
N PHE A 609 -27.03 -9.28 -16.89
CA PHE A 609 -27.36 -9.48 -15.49
C PHE A 609 -26.63 -10.72 -15.01
N ARG A 610 -26.01 -10.66 -13.83
CA ARG A 610 -25.29 -11.76 -13.18
C ARG A 610 -25.97 -12.13 -11.88
N PHE A 611 -26.16 -13.42 -11.64
CA PHE A 611 -26.36 -13.96 -10.30
C PHE A 611 -25.19 -14.90 -10.01
N THR A 612 -24.44 -14.65 -8.93
CA THR A 612 -23.25 -15.43 -8.59
C THR A 612 -23.29 -15.92 -7.14
N TYR A 613 -22.72 -17.10 -6.93
CA TYR A 613 -22.39 -17.69 -5.64
C TYR A 613 -20.90 -18.08 -5.68
N ASN A 614 -20.15 -17.68 -4.64
CA ASN A 614 -18.74 -18.02 -4.48
C ASN A 614 -18.49 -18.38 -3.01
N ARG A 615 -17.79 -19.50 -2.75
CA ARG A 615 -17.06 -19.71 -1.49
C ARG A 615 -15.58 -19.56 -1.79
N ALA A 616 -14.93 -18.72 -1.00
CA ALA A 616 -13.50 -18.45 -1.06
C ALA A 616 -12.86 -18.59 0.32
N PHE A 617 -11.54 -18.57 0.35
CA PHE A 617 -10.77 -18.72 1.58
C PHE A 617 -9.47 -17.90 1.57
N SER A 618 -8.92 -17.73 2.76
CA SER A 618 -7.60 -17.17 3.01
C SER A 618 -6.84 -18.06 3.97
N THR A 619 -5.63 -18.47 3.60
CA THR A 619 -4.71 -19.22 4.47
C THR A 619 -3.99 -18.25 5.40
N PRO A 620 -3.72 -18.64 6.66
CA PRO A 620 -2.86 -17.84 7.53
C PRO A 620 -1.46 -17.74 6.92
N THR A 621 -0.87 -16.55 6.98
CA THR A 621 0.49 -16.32 6.48
C THR A 621 1.54 -17.00 7.37
N THR A 622 2.80 -17.09 6.92
CA THR A 622 3.90 -17.47 7.81
C THR A 622 4.02 -16.52 8.99
N LEU A 623 3.70 -15.23 8.81
CA LEU A 623 3.58 -14.25 9.90
C LEU A 623 2.40 -14.56 10.86
N ASN A 624 1.33 -15.23 10.42
CA ASN A 624 0.22 -15.60 11.32
C ASN A 624 0.51 -16.87 12.12
N PHE A 625 1.18 -17.86 11.53
CA PHE A 625 1.56 -19.10 12.20
C PHE A 625 2.82 -18.95 13.06
N PHE A 626 3.89 -18.37 12.51
CA PHE A 626 5.26 -18.52 13.02
C PHE A 626 5.89 -17.26 13.59
N LEU A 627 5.21 -16.10 13.52
CA LEU A 627 5.65 -14.87 14.20
C LEU A 627 6.01 -15.18 15.65
N ASP A 628 7.14 -14.70 16.10
CA ASP A 628 7.63 -14.85 17.45
C ASP A 628 8.62 -13.72 17.75
N ILE A 629 8.08 -12.56 18.13
CA ILE A 629 8.84 -11.31 18.32
C ILE A 629 8.41 -10.60 19.61
N SER A 630 9.38 -10.09 20.36
CA SER A 630 9.10 -9.23 21.51
C SER A 630 8.80 -7.80 21.06
N GLY A 631 7.64 -7.27 21.46
CA GLY A 631 7.21 -5.88 21.19
C GLY A 631 7.80 -4.85 22.18
N GLY A 632 8.92 -5.19 22.82
CA GLY A 632 9.54 -4.39 23.87
C GLY A 632 8.73 -4.36 25.18
N PHE A 633 8.90 -3.29 25.96
CA PHE A 633 8.09 -3.06 27.16
C PHE A 633 6.61 -2.84 26.80
N ALA A 634 5.72 -3.28 27.69
CA ALA A 634 4.31 -2.90 27.64
C ALA A 634 4.17 -1.37 27.78
N PRO A 635 3.08 -0.74 27.29
CA PRO A 635 2.80 0.66 27.57
C PRO A 635 2.77 0.94 29.09
N ASP A 636 3.07 2.18 29.48
CA ASP A 636 3.00 2.55 30.89
C ASP A 636 1.54 2.55 31.40
N PRO A 637 1.30 2.18 32.67
CA PRO A 637 2.30 1.94 33.73
C PRO A 637 2.94 0.54 33.74
N LEU A 638 2.51 -0.38 32.87
CA LEU A 638 2.96 -1.78 32.90
C LEU A 638 4.43 -1.93 32.48
N GLY A 639 4.89 -1.14 31.51
CA GLY A 639 6.30 -1.09 31.10
C GLY A 639 7.25 -0.68 32.22
N GLY A 640 6.92 0.39 32.95
CA GLY A 640 7.65 0.83 34.14
C GLY A 640 7.83 -0.29 35.18
N LEU A 641 6.74 -1.03 35.46
CA LEU A 641 6.73 -2.19 36.36
C LEU A 641 7.53 -3.41 35.84
N GLY A 642 7.88 -3.45 34.55
CA GLY A 642 8.73 -4.49 33.95
C GLY A 642 7.98 -5.54 33.12
N TYR A 643 6.70 -5.35 32.84
CA TYR A 643 5.97 -6.18 31.88
C TYR A 643 6.39 -5.86 30.44
N ARG A 644 6.43 -6.88 29.58
CA ARG A 644 6.71 -6.77 28.14
C ARG A 644 5.49 -7.15 27.31
N LEU A 645 5.54 -6.86 26.01
CA LEU A 645 4.69 -7.53 25.02
C LEU A 645 5.50 -8.61 24.30
N ARG A 646 4.89 -9.76 24.03
CA ARG A 646 5.37 -10.70 23.01
C ARG A 646 4.25 -11.03 22.04
N ALA A 647 4.55 -10.88 20.75
CA ALA A 647 3.67 -11.29 19.67
C ALA A 647 4.13 -12.64 19.16
N GLN A 648 3.30 -13.67 19.40
CA GLN A 648 3.62 -15.04 19.02
C GLN A 648 2.41 -15.68 18.32
N GLY A 649 2.64 -16.30 17.16
CA GLY A 649 1.62 -17.01 16.38
C GLY A 649 1.32 -18.39 16.96
N PRO A 650 0.07 -18.88 16.93
CA PRO A 650 -0.29 -20.14 17.55
C PRO A 650 -0.19 -21.30 16.54
N ASN A 651 0.98 -21.54 15.93
CA ASN A 651 1.19 -22.70 15.04
C ASN A 651 0.88 -24.05 15.72
N LYS A 652 1.07 -24.12 17.04
CA LYS A 652 0.86 -25.30 17.89
C LYS A 652 -0.20 -25.05 18.99
N GLY A 653 -0.85 -23.89 18.99
CA GLY A 653 -1.77 -23.42 20.05
C GLY A 653 -1.06 -22.93 21.32
N PHE A 654 -1.84 -22.47 22.30
CA PHE A 654 -1.39 -22.12 23.66
C PHE A 654 -2.36 -22.68 24.70
N SER A 655 -1.89 -23.49 25.64
CA SER A 655 -2.71 -24.03 26.73
C SER A 655 -2.50 -23.24 28.02
N PHE A 656 -3.55 -22.56 28.50
CA PHE A 656 -3.54 -21.80 29.74
C PHE A 656 -4.21 -22.54 30.90
N ARG A 657 -4.83 -23.70 30.65
CA ARG A 657 -5.39 -24.57 31.69
C ARG A 657 -4.79 -25.98 31.73
N ASN A 658 -4.67 -26.50 32.94
CA ASN A 658 -4.43 -27.91 33.21
C ASN A 658 -5.75 -28.71 33.03
N PRO A 659 -5.70 -30.05 32.88
CA PRO A 659 -6.89 -30.89 32.75
C PRO A 659 -7.86 -30.90 33.95
N ASP A 660 -7.47 -30.33 35.10
CA ASP A 660 -8.33 -30.11 36.26
C ASP A 660 -9.02 -28.72 36.28
N GLY A 661 -8.79 -27.89 35.26
CA GLY A 661 -9.32 -26.55 35.12
C GLY A 661 -8.50 -25.43 35.78
N SER A 662 -7.47 -25.76 36.56
CA SER A 662 -6.53 -24.79 37.13
C SER A 662 -5.66 -24.14 36.04
N LEU A 663 -5.10 -22.96 36.30
CA LEU A 663 -4.21 -22.30 35.34
C LEU A 663 -2.83 -22.98 35.30
N THR A 664 -2.23 -23.08 34.10
CA THR A 664 -0.89 -23.65 33.88
C THR A 664 0.21 -22.92 34.65
N GLY A 665 0.08 -21.60 34.81
CA GLY A 665 1.01 -20.81 35.61
C GLY A 665 0.88 -19.30 35.40
N MET A 666 1.84 -18.58 35.96
CA MET A 666 2.05 -17.15 35.77
C MET A 666 3.54 -16.82 35.65
N ARG A 667 3.84 -15.62 35.15
CA ARG A 667 5.17 -14.99 35.15
C ARG A 667 5.07 -13.62 35.81
N SER A 668 6.16 -13.10 36.35
CA SER A 668 6.12 -11.85 37.14
C SER A 668 7.42 -11.07 37.02
N PRO A 669 7.39 -9.75 36.77
CA PRO A 669 8.61 -8.93 36.73
C PRO A 669 9.30 -8.86 38.10
N PHE A 670 8.60 -9.26 39.16
CA PHE A 670 9.08 -9.23 40.54
C PHE A 670 9.73 -10.54 41.01
N ASN A 671 9.73 -11.62 40.20
CA ASN A 671 10.38 -12.86 40.61
C ASN A 671 11.91 -12.69 40.67
N PRO A 672 12.58 -12.93 41.82
CA PRO A 672 14.02 -12.77 41.94
C PRO A 672 14.84 -13.65 40.98
N ALA A 673 16.00 -13.15 40.55
CA ALA A 673 16.94 -13.91 39.73
C ALA A 673 17.42 -15.22 40.42
N SER A 674 17.44 -15.26 41.75
CA SER A 674 17.73 -16.47 42.55
C SER A 674 16.67 -17.58 42.43
N THR A 675 15.48 -17.26 41.92
CA THR A 675 14.35 -18.17 41.69
C THR A 675 13.97 -18.21 40.21
N GLY A 676 14.94 -18.03 39.32
CA GLY A 676 14.78 -18.11 37.86
C GLY A 676 14.45 -16.78 37.16
N GLY A 677 14.20 -15.70 37.93
CA GLY A 677 13.91 -14.38 37.37
C GLY A 677 12.55 -14.27 36.68
N PRO A 678 12.26 -13.14 36.01
CA PRO A 678 10.95 -12.90 35.39
C PRO A 678 10.51 -13.92 34.34
N ALA A 679 11.46 -14.60 33.70
CA ALA A 679 11.23 -15.65 32.70
C ALA A 679 10.95 -17.04 33.31
N GLN A 680 10.88 -17.19 34.64
CA GLN A 680 10.44 -18.43 35.27
C GLN A 680 8.93 -18.55 35.25
N LEU A 681 8.40 -19.70 34.81
CA LEU A 681 7.00 -20.05 35.00
C LEU A 681 6.76 -20.47 36.45
N LEU A 682 5.82 -19.80 37.13
CA LEU A 682 5.43 -20.01 38.52
C LEU A 682 4.00 -20.58 38.59
N PRO A 683 3.59 -21.22 39.70
CA PRO A 683 2.17 -21.47 39.98
C PRO A 683 1.38 -20.16 39.94
N ALA A 684 0.14 -20.20 39.44
CA ALA A 684 -0.73 -19.01 39.29
C ALA A 684 -1.34 -18.50 40.62
N ASP A 685 -0.49 -18.29 41.62
CA ASP A 685 -0.85 -17.79 42.95
C ASP A 685 -0.03 -16.54 43.30
N VAL A 686 -0.66 -15.37 43.26
CA VAL A 686 -0.03 -14.08 43.61
C VAL A 686 -0.02 -13.79 45.12
N SER A 687 -0.66 -14.60 45.97
CA SER A 687 -0.67 -14.39 47.44
C SER A 687 0.73 -14.47 48.05
N VAL A 688 1.63 -15.25 47.45
CA VAL A 688 3.06 -15.32 47.79
C VAL A 688 3.79 -13.97 47.65
N MET A 689 3.24 -13.02 46.89
CA MET A 689 3.80 -11.68 46.66
C MET A 689 3.21 -10.61 47.59
N TRP A 690 2.41 -11.00 48.59
CA TRP A 690 1.85 -10.12 49.63
C TRP A 690 2.87 -9.11 50.20
N GLN A 691 4.07 -9.60 50.55
CA GLN A 691 5.14 -8.79 51.13
C GLN A 691 5.63 -7.68 50.18
N LEU A 692 5.63 -7.94 48.87
CA LEU A 692 6.00 -6.96 47.85
C LEU A 692 4.90 -5.89 47.70
N ALA A 693 3.63 -6.30 47.68
CA ALA A 693 2.51 -5.36 47.65
C ALA A 693 2.51 -4.41 48.85
N VAL A 694 2.74 -4.93 50.07
CA VAL A 694 2.91 -4.11 51.29
C VAL A 694 4.09 -3.14 51.15
N GLY A 695 5.22 -3.59 50.60
CA GLY A 695 6.38 -2.75 50.33
C GLY A 695 6.09 -1.62 49.33
N VAL A 696 5.26 -1.86 48.30
CA VAL A 696 4.83 -0.84 47.34
C VAL A 696 3.98 0.25 48.02
N LEU A 697 2.98 -0.10 48.85
CA LEU A 697 2.22 0.89 49.59
C LEU A 697 3.10 1.72 50.53
N GLN A 698 4.08 1.09 51.18
CA GLN A 698 5.03 1.79 52.06
C GLN A 698 5.92 2.76 51.28
N ALA A 699 6.44 2.34 50.12
CA ALA A 699 7.26 3.19 49.23
C ALA A 699 6.47 4.37 48.64
N GLN A 700 5.18 4.18 48.37
CA GLN A 700 4.26 5.25 47.94
C GLN A 700 3.77 6.14 49.09
N GLY A 701 4.14 5.85 50.35
CA GLY A 701 3.69 6.61 51.53
C GLY A 701 2.20 6.45 51.85
N GLN A 702 1.53 5.43 51.30
CA GLN A 702 0.11 5.14 51.57
C GLN A 702 -0.11 4.51 52.95
N ILE A 703 0.92 3.90 53.53
CA ILE A 703 0.90 3.29 54.86
C ILE A 703 2.11 3.75 55.69
N ASP A 704 1.94 3.84 57.00
CA ASP A 704 3.01 4.18 57.92
C ASP A 704 3.87 2.95 58.28
N ALA A 705 5.00 3.17 58.96
CA ALA A 705 5.93 2.11 59.32
C ALA A 705 5.34 1.07 60.30
N ALA A 706 4.36 1.46 61.12
CA ALA A 706 3.68 0.53 62.04
C ALA A 706 2.72 -0.39 61.28
N THR A 707 1.95 0.16 60.35
CA THR A 707 1.04 -0.59 59.47
C THR A 707 1.84 -1.50 58.53
N ALA A 708 2.94 -1.02 57.95
CA ALA A 708 3.83 -1.84 57.13
C ALA A 708 4.44 -3.01 57.93
N ALA A 709 4.88 -2.79 59.16
CA ALA A 709 5.39 -3.85 60.02
C ALA A 709 4.31 -4.88 60.42
N LEU A 710 3.07 -4.44 60.67
CA LEU A 710 1.95 -5.33 60.95
C LEU A 710 1.60 -6.18 59.73
N LEU A 711 1.40 -5.58 58.56
CA LEU A 711 1.08 -6.31 57.32
C LEU A 711 2.23 -7.22 56.88
N GLY A 712 3.48 -6.78 57.06
CA GLY A 712 4.68 -7.57 56.82
C GLY A 712 4.85 -8.78 57.75
N SER A 713 4.11 -8.86 58.86
CA SER A 713 4.04 -10.07 59.70
C SER A 713 3.07 -11.15 59.18
N LEU A 714 2.29 -10.84 58.14
CA LEU A 714 1.24 -11.73 57.62
C LEU A 714 1.73 -12.53 56.39
N THR A 715 1.22 -13.76 56.28
CA THR A 715 1.43 -14.65 55.13
C THR A 715 0.08 -15.24 54.69
N PRO A 716 -0.82 -14.44 54.09
CA PRO A 716 -2.09 -14.94 53.57
C PRO A 716 -1.89 -15.88 52.39
N THR A 717 -2.82 -16.82 52.22
CA THR A 717 -2.92 -17.71 51.05
C THR A 717 -4.00 -17.22 50.06
N ALA A 718 -4.04 -17.77 48.85
CA ALA A 718 -5.14 -17.51 47.91
C ALA A 718 -6.54 -17.81 48.50
N ALA A 719 -6.65 -18.76 49.45
CA ALA A 719 -7.89 -19.09 50.14
C ALA A 719 -8.26 -18.09 51.26
N ASP A 720 -7.31 -17.27 51.70
CA ASP A 720 -7.52 -16.23 52.71
C ASP A 720 -7.98 -14.89 52.12
N ILE A 721 -7.40 -14.49 50.98
CA ILE A 721 -7.54 -13.12 50.42
C ILE A 721 -7.95 -13.06 48.94
N GLY A 722 -8.12 -14.21 48.28
CA GLY A 722 -8.56 -14.30 46.89
C GLY A 722 -7.57 -13.76 45.84
N ILE A 723 -7.87 -14.07 44.58
CA ILE A 723 -7.13 -13.60 43.41
C ILE A 723 -8.15 -13.08 42.40
N ASN A 724 -7.85 -11.91 41.83
CA ASN A 724 -8.58 -11.34 40.71
C ASN A 724 -7.73 -11.40 39.43
N VAL A 725 -8.43 -11.34 38.31
CA VAL A 725 -7.91 -11.27 36.95
C VAL A 725 -8.26 -9.88 36.39
N LEU A 726 -7.28 -9.19 35.81
CA LEU A 726 -7.44 -7.91 35.10
C LEU A 726 -7.18 -8.16 33.61
N ASP A 727 -8.15 -7.81 32.76
CA ASP A 727 -7.90 -7.65 31.32
C ASP A 727 -7.10 -6.36 31.08
N PRO A 728 -5.83 -6.43 30.62
CA PRO A 728 -5.05 -5.23 30.30
C PRO A 728 -5.55 -4.49 29.05
N GLY A 729 -6.48 -5.06 28.27
CA GLY A 729 -7.17 -4.39 27.17
C GLY A 729 -8.30 -3.50 27.67
N SER A 730 -9.38 -4.10 28.20
CA SER A 730 -10.58 -3.36 28.64
C SER A 730 -10.47 -2.71 30.03
N GLY A 731 -9.47 -3.08 30.83
CA GLY A 731 -9.36 -2.65 32.24
C GLY A 731 -10.31 -3.38 33.20
N ALA A 732 -11.09 -4.36 32.71
CA ALA A 732 -12.08 -5.08 33.52
C ALA A 732 -11.41 -6.03 34.53
N VAL A 733 -11.90 -6.03 35.78
CA VAL A 733 -11.40 -6.86 36.89
C VAL A 733 -12.46 -7.86 37.32
N THR A 734 -12.09 -9.13 37.53
CA THR A 734 -13.02 -10.18 37.99
C THR A 734 -12.33 -11.27 38.83
N PRO A 735 -12.97 -11.81 39.87
CA PRO A 735 -12.44 -12.92 40.66
C PRO A 735 -12.07 -14.14 39.81
N LEU A 736 -10.87 -14.68 40.03
CA LEU A 736 -10.32 -15.82 39.27
C LEU A 736 -11.25 -17.06 39.23
N PRO A 737 -12.03 -17.41 40.27
CA PRO A 737 -13.00 -18.51 40.19
C PRO A 737 -14.15 -18.30 39.20
N LEU A 738 -14.41 -17.06 38.77
CA LEU A 738 -15.40 -16.72 37.73
C LEU A 738 -14.75 -16.53 36.35
N ALA A 739 -13.45 -16.21 36.31
CA ALA A 739 -12.75 -15.88 35.07
C ALA A 739 -12.56 -17.10 34.14
N THR A 740 -13.18 -17.04 32.97
CA THR A 740 -13.01 -18.01 31.88
C THR A 740 -11.88 -17.58 30.95
N ILE A 741 -10.63 -17.71 31.41
CA ILE A 741 -9.46 -17.71 30.53
C ILE A 741 -9.54 -18.95 29.62
N PRO A 742 -9.61 -18.80 28.27
CA PRO A 742 -9.61 -19.91 27.35
C PRO A 742 -8.21 -20.15 26.76
N ASP A 743 -7.97 -21.38 26.30
CA ASP A 743 -6.82 -21.75 25.49
C ASP A 743 -6.91 -21.12 24.09
N VAL A 744 -5.80 -21.12 23.35
CA VAL A 744 -5.73 -20.66 21.95
C VAL A 744 -5.53 -21.89 21.06
N GLU A 745 -6.50 -22.15 20.17
CA GLU A 745 -6.35 -23.20 19.16
C GLU A 745 -5.37 -22.80 18.05
N LYS A 746 -4.88 -23.81 17.32
CA LYS A 746 -4.12 -23.62 16.08
C LYS A 746 -4.97 -22.89 15.03
N LEU A 747 -4.35 -22.00 14.24
CA LEU A 747 -5.07 -21.25 13.21
C LEU A 747 -5.61 -22.16 12.08
N LYS A 748 -6.88 -21.94 11.75
CA LYS A 748 -7.61 -22.51 10.60
C LYS A 748 -7.67 -21.49 9.45
N GLU A 749 -8.09 -21.92 8.27
CA GLU A 749 -8.36 -20.97 7.17
C GLU A 749 -9.55 -20.06 7.48
N SER A 750 -9.51 -18.82 7.01
CA SER A 750 -10.69 -17.96 6.99
C SER A 750 -11.52 -18.28 5.75
N THR A 751 -12.84 -18.41 5.86
CA THR A 751 -13.70 -18.59 4.68
C THR A 751 -14.71 -17.46 4.50
N THR A 752 -14.98 -17.13 3.23
CA THR A 752 -15.92 -16.08 2.83
C THR A 752 -16.87 -16.65 1.79
N THR A 753 -18.15 -16.73 2.15
CA THR A 753 -19.24 -17.06 1.23
C THR A 753 -19.90 -15.77 0.76
N THR A 754 -20.12 -15.63 -0.55
CA THR A 754 -20.75 -14.44 -1.14
C THR A 754 -21.80 -14.81 -2.17
N PHE A 755 -22.96 -14.16 -2.08
CA PHE A 755 -23.98 -14.12 -3.11
C PHE A 755 -24.05 -12.71 -3.70
N GLU A 756 -24.00 -12.57 -5.02
CA GLU A 756 -24.03 -11.27 -5.71
C GLU A 756 -25.07 -11.28 -6.84
N LEU A 757 -25.97 -10.29 -6.83
CA LEU A 757 -26.85 -9.96 -7.95
C LEU A 757 -26.36 -8.65 -8.57
N GLY A 758 -26.04 -8.70 -9.86
CA GLY A 758 -25.41 -7.59 -10.57
C GLY A 758 -26.03 -7.29 -11.92
N TYR A 759 -25.89 -6.05 -12.36
CA TYR A 759 -26.11 -5.58 -13.72
C TYR A 759 -24.85 -4.90 -14.23
N GLN A 760 -24.53 -5.11 -15.51
CA GLN A 760 -23.52 -4.31 -16.19
C GLN A 760 -23.88 -4.13 -17.66
N GLY A 761 -23.81 -2.91 -18.16
CA GLY A 761 -24.13 -2.65 -19.55
C GLY A 761 -23.55 -1.36 -20.12
N VAL A 762 -23.48 -1.32 -21.45
CA VAL A 762 -23.24 -0.12 -22.24
C VAL A 762 -24.53 0.28 -22.95
N ILE A 763 -24.99 1.49 -22.64
CA ILE A 763 -26.23 2.08 -23.13
C ILE A 763 -25.87 3.17 -24.15
N GLY A 764 -26.42 3.04 -25.37
CA GLY A 764 -26.25 4.03 -26.45
C GLY A 764 -24.81 4.29 -26.89
N ASN A 765 -23.89 3.33 -26.68
CA ASN A 765 -22.46 3.43 -26.95
C ASN A 765 -21.76 4.63 -26.29
N ARG A 766 -22.34 5.20 -25.23
CA ARG A 766 -21.84 6.39 -24.54
C ARG A 766 -21.91 6.32 -23.02
N VAL A 767 -22.80 5.51 -22.44
CA VAL A 767 -22.93 5.36 -20.99
C VAL A 767 -22.65 3.91 -20.61
N GLN A 768 -21.61 3.66 -19.83
CA GLN A 768 -21.48 2.43 -19.06
C GLN A 768 -22.10 2.61 -17.67
N LEU A 769 -22.88 1.62 -17.26
CA LEU A 769 -23.39 1.45 -15.90
C LEU A 769 -23.02 0.05 -15.41
N ALA A 770 -22.52 -0.05 -14.18
CA ALA A 770 -22.45 -1.28 -13.40
C ALA A 770 -23.10 -1.05 -12.04
N ALA A 771 -23.89 -2.00 -11.55
CA ALA A 771 -24.59 -1.90 -10.27
C ALA A 771 -24.77 -3.29 -9.67
N ASP A 772 -24.39 -3.46 -8.41
CA ASP A 772 -24.31 -4.75 -7.73
C ASP A 772 -24.87 -4.65 -6.32
N VAL A 773 -25.57 -5.70 -5.88
CA VAL A 773 -26.02 -5.91 -4.50
C VAL A 773 -25.54 -7.28 -4.06
N TRP A 774 -24.88 -7.34 -2.90
CA TRP A 774 -24.20 -8.54 -2.43
C TRP A 774 -24.49 -8.81 -0.95
N TYR A 775 -24.50 -10.10 -0.63
CA TYR A 775 -24.49 -10.63 0.73
C TYR A 775 -23.18 -11.36 0.95
N MET A 776 -22.52 -11.10 2.08
CA MET A 776 -21.28 -11.77 2.50
C MET A 776 -21.46 -12.37 3.88
N LYS A 777 -21.16 -13.66 4.02
CA LYS A 777 -20.90 -14.33 5.30
C LYS A 777 -19.41 -14.64 5.38
N ARG A 778 -18.76 -14.30 6.48
CA ARG A 778 -17.35 -14.60 6.75
C ARG A 778 -17.24 -15.41 8.04
N GLU A 779 -16.45 -16.47 7.99
CA GLU A 779 -16.31 -17.51 9.01
C GLU A 779 -14.81 -17.74 9.30
N ASP A 780 -14.47 -18.00 10.56
CA ASP A 780 -13.13 -18.33 11.05
C ASP A 780 -12.04 -17.33 10.61
N PHE A 781 -12.37 -16.04 10.63
CA PHE A 781 -11.47 -15.02 10.12
C PHE A 781 -10.35 -14.70 11.10
N ILE A 782 -9.12 -14.69 10.59
CA ILE A 782 -7.93 -14.36 11.38
C ILE A 782 -8.05 -12.91 11.87
N SER A 783 -8.03 -12.73 13.20
CA SER A 783 -8.08 -11.42 13.86
C SER A 783 -6.83 -10.58 13.57
N PRO A 784 -6.81 -9.29 13.93
CA PRO A 784 -5.56 -8.60 14.29
C PRO A 784 -4.90 -9.28 15.50
N LEU A 785 -3.68 -8.88 15.88
CA LEU A 785 -3.09 -9.32 17.15
C LEU A 785 -3.96 -8.85 18.33
N VAL A 786 -4.40 -9.77 19.17
CA VAL A 786 -5.23 -9.50 20.37
C VAL A 786 -4.54 -10.04 21.63
N VAL A 787 -4.70 -9.33 22.75
CA VAL A 787 -4.17 -9.79 24.04
C VAL A 787 -4.92 -11.05 24.50
N ARG A 788 -4.18 -12.08 24.93
CA ARG A 788 -4.74 -13.35 25.42
C ARG A 788 -4.35 -13.75 26.83
N THR A 789 -3.35 -13.10 27.42
CA THR A 789 -2.92 -13.35 28.82
C THR A 789 -3.27 -12.17 29.73
N PRO A 790 -4.17 -12.33 30.70
CA PRO A 790 -4.52 -11.28 31.64
C PRO A 790 -3.53 -11.19 32.81
N LEU A 791 -3.65 -10.11 33.57
CA LEU A 791 -2.85 -9.84 34.77
C LEU A 791 -3.53 -10.40 36.03
N LEU A 792 -2.73 -10.77 37.03
CA LEU A 792 -3.20 -11.30 38.31
C LEU A 792 -2.96 -10.30 39.45
N LEU A 793 -3.98 -10.10 40.29
CA LEU A 793 -4.00 -9.18 41.44
C LEU A 793 -4.60 -9.88 42.65
N LEU A 794 -4.38 -9.33 43.84
CA LEU A 794 -5.03 -9.81 45.07
C LEU A 794 -6.45 -9.22 45.18
N ASN A 795 -7.41 -10.00 45.69
CA ASN A 795 -8.81 -9.58 45.63
C ASN A 795 -9.15 -8.47 46.65
N ALA A 796 -9.48 -7.28 46.14
CA ALA A 796 -9.86 -6.12 46.93
C ALA A 796 -11.33 -6.11 47.43
N THR A 797 -12.22 -6.94 46.88
CA THR A 797 -13.67 -6.83 47.12
C THR A 797 -14.35 -8.18 47.37
N PRO A 798 -15.33 -8.28 48.29
CA PRO A 798 -16.00 -9.54 48.64
C PRO A 798 -16.99 -10.06 47.57
N ALA A 799 -16.83 -9.66 46.31
CA ALA A 799 -17.85 -9.84 45.26
C ALA A 799 -18.18 -11.30 44.94
N ALA A 800 -17.18 -12.21 44.99
CA ALA A 800 -17.38 -13.64 44.73
C ALA A 800 -16.34 -14.55 45.40
N GLY A 801 -15.85 -14.21 46.60
CA GLY A 801 -14.87 -15.04 47.31
C GLY A 801 -14.20 -14.34 48.50
N PRO A 802 -13.12 -14.94 49.05
CA PRO A 802 -12.26 -14.30 50.04
C PRO A 802 -11.64 -13.02 49.49
N ASP A 803 -11.40 -12.04 50.36
CA ASP A 803 -10.86 -10.73 50.01
C ASP A 803 -9.92 -10.18 51.11
N ILE A 804 -9.03 -9.28 50.72
CA ILE A 804 -8.06 -8.62 51.61
C ILE A 804 -8.75 -7.87 52.76
N GLY A 805 -9.89 -7.22 52.50
CA GLY A 805 -10.61 -6.43 53.50
C GLY A 805 -11.12 -7.32 54.65
N SER A 806 -11.91 -8.35 54.32
CA SER A 806 -12.43 -9.33 55.29
C SER A 806 -11.31 -10.04 56.05
N TYR A 807 -10.16 -10.30 55.42
CA TYR A 807 -9.00 -10.88 56.08
C TYR A 807 -8.33 -9.92 57.09
N LEU A 808 -8.25 -8.62 56.77
CA LEU A 808 -7.54 -7.63 57.58
C LEU A 808 -8.34 -7.12 58.77
N VAL A 809 -9.65 -6.92 58.67
CA VAL A 809 -10.49 -6.38 59.77
C VAL A 809 -10.22 -7.04 61.14
N PRO A 810 -10.32 -8.38 61.31
CA PRO A 810 -10.08 -9.01 62.61
C PRO A 810 -8.63 -8.89 63.09
N ARG A 811 -7.66 -8.72 62.17
CA ARG A 811 -6.22 -8.58 62.48
C ARG A 811 -5.89 -7.16 62.91
N LEU A 812 -6.48 -6.15 62.28
CA LEU A 812 -6.40 -4.75 62.68
C LEU A 812 -7.09 -4.51 64.04
N MET A 813 -8.24 -5.16 64.29
CA MET A 813 -8.88 -5.15 65.61
C MET A 813 -8.00 -5.81 66.68
N ALA A 814 -7.35 -6.95 66.38
CA ALA A 814 -6.40 -7.59 67.28
C ALA A 814 -5.15 -6.72 67.56
N ALA A 815 -4.76 -5.86 66.61
CA ALA A 815 -3.73 -4.83 66.80
C ALA A 815 -4.21 -3.59 67.57
N GLY A 816 -5.46 -3.56 68.04
CA GLY A 816 -6.02 -2.52 68.91
C GLY A 816 -6.83 -1.42 68.19
N MET A 817 -7.10 -1.55 66.89
CA MET A 817 -7.95 -0.58 66.19
C MET A 817 -9.45 -0.77 66.54
N PRO A 818 -10.20 0.31 66.83
CA PRO A 818 -11.66 0.23 66.96
C PRO A 818 -12.30 -0.27 65.65
N GLN A 819 -13.37 -1.08 65.74
CA GLN A 819 -13.97 -1.75 64.58
C GLN A 819 -14.22 -0.83 63.35
N PRO A 820 -14.86 0.37 63.46
CA PRO A 820 -15.08 1.23 62.29
C PRO A 820 -13.78 1.78 61.66
N VAL A 821 -12.72 1.89 62.46
CA VAL A 821 -11.38 2.28 61.97
C VAL A 821 -10.72 1.09 61.29
N ALA A 822 -10.80 -0.11 61.89
CA ALA A 822 -10.30 -1.34 61.29
C ALA A 822 -10.98 -1.65 59.93
N GLU A 823 -12.29 -1.43 59.82
CA GLU A 823 -13.07 -1.58 58.59
C GLU A 823 -12.64 -0.56 57.51
N ALA A 824 -12.55 0.73 57.86
CA ALA A 824 -12.10 1.76 56.93
C ALA A 824 -10.65 1.56 56.47
N THR A 825 -9.74 1.23 57.40
CA THR A 825 -8.33 0.94 57.10
C THR A 825 -8.20 -0.35 56.27
N ALA A 826 -8.93 -1.42 56.58
CA ALA A 826 -8.94 -2.63 55.78
C ALA A 826 -9.40 -2.37 54.33
N ALA A 827 -10.46 -1.56 54.15
CA ALA A 827 -10.96 -1.19 52.83
C ALA A 827 -9.93 -0.35 52.04
N GLN A 828 -9.27 0.63 52.68
CA GLN A 828 -8.21 1.42 52.04
C GLN A 828 -7.00 0.56 51.66
N LEU A 829 -6.59 -0.36 52.53
CA LEU A 829 -5.48 -1.28 52.27
C LEU A 829 -5.81 -2.27 51.14
N ALA A 830 -7.03 -2.84 51.15
CA ALA A 830 -7.51 -3.72 50.09
C ALA A 830 -7.55 -3.00 48.73
N ALA A 831 -8.05 -1.76 48.70
CA ALA A 831 -8.08 -0.93 47.50
C ALA A 831 -6.67 -0.57 46.98
N GLY A 832 -5.70 -0.29 47.85
CA GLY A 832 -4.32 -0.03 47.45
C GLY A 832 -3.58 -1.28 46.95
N ILE A 833 -3.72 -2.41 47.66
CA ILE A 833 -3.05 -3.67 47.33
C ILE A 833 -3.62 -4.30 46.06
N GLY A 834 -4.95 -4.37 45.92
CA GLY A 834 -5.60 -5.05 44.80
C GLY A 834 -5.62 -4.28 43.47
N GLN A 835 -4.94 -3.13 43.40
CA GLN A 835 -4.66 -2.40 42.15
C GLN A 835 -3.24 -2.68 41.60
N ILE A 836 -2.43 -3.48 42.31
CA ILE A 836 -1.08 -3.85 41.87
C ILE A 836 -1.18 -5.12 41.02
N PRO A 837 -0.85 -5.09 39.71
CA PRO A 837 -0.67 -6.31 38.93
C PRO A 837 0.63 -6.98 39.37
N LEU A 838 0.53 -8.20 39.89
CA LEU A 838 1.64 -8.95 40.50
C LEU A 838 2.20 -10.05 39.60
N GLY A 839 1.40 -10.55 38.65
CA GLY A 839 1.82 -11.48 37.62
C GLY A 839 1.00 -11.36 36.34
N VAL A 840 1.42 -12.05 35.29
CA VAL A 840 0.68 -12.28 34.04
C VAL A 840 0.47 -13.79 33.90
N VAL A 841 -0.74 -14.22 33.52
CA VAL A 841 -1.03 -15.65 33.27
C VAL A 841 -0.16 -16.14 32.10
N SER A 842 0.38 -17.35 32.17
CA SER A 842 1.28 -17.85 31.13
C SER A 842 1.35 -19.38 31.09
N SER A 843 1.93 -19.91 30.02
CA SER A 843 2.15 -21.35 29.81
C SER A 843 3.62 -21.65 29.47
N ALA A 844 3.92 -22.91 29.18
CA ALA A 844 5.21 -23.34 28.63
C ALA A 844 5.31 -23.15 27.11
N ASP A 845 4.19 -22.92 26.43
CA ASP A 845 4.12 -22.76 24.95
C ASP A 845 4.41 -21.30 24.52
N VAL A 846 4.25 -20.35 25.45
CA VAL A 846 4.72 -18.96 25.29
C VAL A 846 6.24 -18.91 25.50
N ASP A 847 7.00 -18.47 24.50
CA ASP A 847 8.45 -18.22 24.64
C ASP A 847 8.71 -16.95 25.46
N ALA A 848 8.43 -16.99 26.76
CA ALA A 848 8.47 -15.79 27.56
C ALA A 848 9.91 -15.42 27.98
N SER A 849 10.37 -14.27 27.50
CA SER A 849 11.67 -13.67 27.81
C SER A 849 11.70 -12.94 29.17
N ALA A 850 10.53 -12.61 29.71
CA ALA A 850 10.28 -12.10 31.05
C ALA A 850 8.78 -12.34 31.42
N ALA A 851 8.16 -11.40 32.14
CA ALA A 851 6.72 -11.32 32.32
C ALA A 851 6.06 -10.75 31.06
N ASP A 852 6.07 -11.55 30.00
CA ASP A 852 5.61 -11.15 28.67
C ASP A 852 4.09 -11.35 28.58
N ILE A 853 3.37 -10.27 28.26
CA ILE A 853 1.95 -10.30 27.92
C ILE A 853 1.87 -10.78 26.46
N LEU A 854 1.21 -11.92 26.24
CA LEU A 854 0.98 -12.49 24.92
C LEU A 854 -0.08 -11.68 24.17
N VAL A 855 0.30 -11.19 22.99
CA VAL A 855 -0.62 -10.90 21.89
C VAL A 855 -0.48 -11.97 20.82
N THR A 856 -1.59 -12.46 20.29
CA THR A 856 -1.61 -13.52 19.28
C THR A 856 -2.75 -13.28 18.28
N TYR A 857 -2.63 -13.87 17.12
CA TYR A 857 -3.75 -14.07 16.20
C TYR A 857 -4.71 -15.13 16.77
N VAL A 858 -5.99 -15.05 16.41
CA VAL A 858 -6.99 -16.11 16.62
C VAL A 858 -7.93 -16.19 15.42
N ASN A 859 -8.57 -17.33 15.18
CA ASN A 859 -9.78 -17.36 14.35
C ASN A 859 -10.93 -16.74 15.17
N ALA A 860 -11.44 -15.60 14.71
CA ALA A 860 -12.68 -15.02 15.20
C ALA A 860 -13.85 -15.57 14.37
N GLY A 861 -15.01 -15.76 15.00
CA GLY A 861 -16.08 -16.64 14.53
C GLY A 861 -16.82 -16.23 13.25
N THR A 862 -18.11 -15.91 13.36
CA THR A 862 -18.98 -15.60 12.20
C THR A 862 -19.42 -14.15 12.22
N VAL A 863 -19.29 -13.47 11.07
CA VAL A 863 -19.94 -12.18 10.78
C VAL A 863 -20.63 -12.22 9.43
N ASP A 864 -21.75 -11.52 9.28
CA ASP A 864 -22.42 -11.36 7.99
C ASP A 864 -22.92 -9.93 7.75
N LEU A 865 -22.93 -9.53 6.48
CA LEU A 865 -23.25 -8.17 6.05
C LEU A 865 -23.83 -8.14 4.64
N TRP A 866 -24.55 -7.07 4.35
CA TRP A 866 -25.04 -6.75 3.01
C TRP A 866 -24.41 -5.45 2.54
N GLY A 867 -24.22 -5.32 1.23
CA GLY A 867 -23.75 -4.08 0.63
C GLY A 867 -24.13 -3.96 -0.83
N GLY A 868 -23.71 -2.86 -1.43
CA GLY A 868 -23.89 -2.63 -2.84
C GLY A 868 -22.87 -1.66 -3.41
N ASP A 869 -22.61 -1.83 -4.70
CA ASP A 869 -21.63 -1.09 -5.47
C ASP A 869 -22.29 -0.50 -6.72
N LEU A 870 -21.90 0.70 -7.10
CA LEU A 870 -22.39 1.42 -8.28
C LEU A 870 -21.20 2.06 -8.98
N ALA A 871 -21.13 1.93 -10.31
CA ALA A 871 -20.15 2.61 -11.15
C ALA A 871 -20.80 3.14 -12.43
N LEU A 872 -20.49 4.39 -12.77
CA LEU A 872 -20.99 5.10 -13.94
C LEU A 872 -19.80 5.67 -14.74
N THR A 873 -19.86 5.58 -16.06
CA THR A 873 -18.98 6.35 -16.95
C THR A 873 -19.75 6.77 -18.20
N ALA A 874 -19.91 8.07 -18.41
CA ALA A 874 -20.77 8.65 -19.42
C ALA A 874 -20.03 9.69 -20.27
N PHE A 875 -19.85 9.41 -21.56
CA PHE A 875 -19.39 10.37 -22.56
C PHE A 875 -20.56 11.28 -22.97
N LEU A 876 -20.62 12.48 -22.39
CA LEU A 876 -21.66 13.49 -22.70
C LEU A 876 -21.52 13.98 -24.14
N ASN A 877 -20.28 14.10 -24.61
CA ASN A 877 -19.88 14.40 -25.98
C ASN A 877 -18.42 13.99 -26.17
N ASP A 878 -17.86 14.24 -27.35
CA ASP A 878 -16.52 13.79 -27.76
C ASP A 878 -15.36 14.50 -26.99
N ARG A 879 -15.68 15.37 -26.01
CA ARG A 879 -14.73 16.06 -25.12
C ARG A 879 -15.04 15.91 -23.64
N TRP A 880 -16.32 15.96 -23.26
CA TRP A 880 -16.75 15.90 -21.86
C TRP A 880 -17.23 14.51 -21.48
N SER A 881 -16.68 13.98 -20.40
CA SER A 881 -17.16 12.76 -19.75
C SER A 881 -17.36 12.96 -18.24
N VAL A 882 -18.30 12.19 -17.69
CA VAL A 882 -18.53 12.07 -16.25
C VAL A 882 -18.22 10.63 -15.85
N ASN A 883 -17.42 10.46 -14.80
CA ASN A 883 -17.23 9.19 -14.12
C ASN A 883 -17.72 9.30 -12.67
N GLY A 884 -18.06 8.17 -12.05
CA GLY A 884 -18.39 8.16 -10.63
C GLY A 884 -18.60 6.77 -10.08
N SER A 885 -18.45 6.63 -8.78
CA SER A 885 -18.71 5.40 -8.04
C SER A 885 -19.41 5.68 -6.72
N ALA A 886 -20.19 4.72 -6.25
CA ALA A 886 -20.73 4.71 -4.88
C ALA A 886 -20.64 3.30 -4.32
N SER A 887 -20.37 3.18 -3.03
CA SER A 887 -20.46 1.90 -2.31
C SER A 887 -21.05 2.10 -0.94
N PHE A 888 -21.83 1.11 -0.48
CA PHE A 888 -22.38 1.08 0.87
C PHE A 888 -22.30 -0.34 1.46
N THR A 889 -22.29 -0.40 2.79
CA THR A 889 -22.42 -1.62 3.59
C THR A 889 -23.40 -1.35 4.74
N THR A 890 -24.18 -2.36 5.15
CA THR A 890 -25.13 -2.24 6.26
C THR A 890 -24.40 -1.95 7.58
N GLU A 891 -23.30 -2.67 7.82
CA GLU A 891 -22.47 -2.53 9.02
C GLU A 891 -21.03 -2.14 8.70
N ASN A 892 -20.36 -1.52 9.67
CA ASN A 892 -18.91 -1.27 9.68
C ASN A 892 -18.24 -1.67 11.01
N TYR A 893 -19.01 -2.17 11.98
CA TYR A 893 -18.54 -2.63 13.29
C TYR A 893 -19.42 -3.77 13.77
N PHE A 894 -18.82 -4.81 14.36
CA PHE A 894 -19.51 -6.02 14.82
C PHE A 894 -19.30 -6.22 16.33
N ALA A 895 -20.11 -5.51 17.14
CA ALA A 895 -20.22 -5.77 18.57
C ALA A 895 -21.19 -6.94 18.86
N ASP A 896 -22.29 -7.03 18.11
CA ASP A 896 -23.37 -8.02 18.30
C ASP A 896 -23.09 -9.38 17.62
N ALA A 897 -21.85 -9.66 17.19
CA ALA A 897 -21.39 -11.01 16.80
C ALA A 897 -21.21 -11.95 18.03
N VAL A 898 -22.08 -11.75 19.02
CA VAL A 898 -22.03 -12.15 20.42
C VAL A 898 -20.83 -11.55 21.18
N ALA A 899 -21.12 -10.81 22.26
CA ALA A 899 -20.14 -10.10 23.08
C ALA A 899 -19.23 -11.04 23.89
N ALA A 900 -18.27 -11.70 23.22
CA ALA A 900 -17.35 -12.62 23.88
C ALA A 900 -16.35 -11.84 24.74
N GLN A 901 -16.61 -11.76 26.04
CA GLN A 901 -15.65 -11.17 26.97
C GLN A 901 -14.40 -12.05 26.96
N ARG A 902 -13.23 -11.44 26.76
CA ARG A 902 -11.95 -12.15 26.59
C ARG A 902 -11.64 -13.13 27.73
N PHE A 903 -12.23 -12.92 28.91
CA PHE A 903 -12.10 -13.77 30.10
C PHE A 903 -13.43 -14.16 30.78
N GLY A 904 -14.55 -14.19 30.04
CA GLY A 904 -15.87 -14.68 30.50
C GLY A 904 -16.46 -13.91 31.68
N LEU A 905 -16.90 -12.69 31.44
CA LEU A 905 -17.29 -11.71 32.45
C LEU A 905 -18.82 -11.54 32.63
N GLU A 906 -19.67 -12.15 31.79
CA GLU A 906 -21.10 -12.44 32.05
C GLU A 906 -21.77 -13.29 30.93
N GLU A 907 -22.37 -14.43 31.29
CA GLU A 907 -23.16 -15.36 30.44
C GLU A 907 -22.46 -15.95 29.18
N LYS A 908 -23.08 -16.98 28.58
CA LYS A 908 -22.47 -17.86 27.57
C LYS A 908 -22.48 -17.28 26.17
N VAL A 909 -21.33 -17.38 25.51
CA VAL A 909 -21.10 -17.00 24.11
C VAL A 909 -20.55 -18.21 23.34
N GLU A 910 -21.32 -18.79 22.43
CA GLU A 910 -20.90 -20.01 21.70
C GLU A 910 -19.82 -19.78 20.63
N ASN A 911 -19.58 -18.53 20.18
CA ASN A 911 -18.73 -18.24 19.00
C ASN A 911 -17.52 -17.31 19.23
N GLY A 912 -17.21 -16.93 20.47
CA GLY A 912 -15.89 -16.39 20.87
C GLY A 912 -15.39 -15.07 20.23
N VAL A 913 -16.26 -14.27 19.60
CA VAL A 913 -15.86 -13.10 18.80
C VAL A 913 -15.56 -11.87 19.68
N ALA A 914 -14.31 -11.39 19.68
CA ALA A 914 -13.98 -10.04 20.18
C ALA A 914 -14.47 -8.99 19.16
N PRO A 915 -14.82 -7.74 19.55
CA PRO A 915 -15.34 -6.75 18.60
C PRO A 915 -14.39 -6.48 17.42
N ILE A 916 -14.98 -6.24 16.23
CA ILE A 916 -14.26 -6.03 14.96
C ILE A 916 -14.88 -4.89 14.15
N ALA A 917 -14.05 -3.93 13.76
CA ALA A 917 -14.30 -2.97 12.69
C ALA A 917 -14.02 -3.57 11.31
N LEU A 918 -14.84 -3.19 10.31
CA LEU A 918 -14.54 -3.43 8.89
C LEU A 918 -13.37 -2.58 8.38
N ASN A 919 -12.85 -1.64 9.18
CA ASN A 919 -11.77 -0.73 8.80
C ASN A 919 -12.07 0.02 7.49
N ALA A 920 -13.35 0.39 7.31
CA ALA A 920 -13.94 0.99 6.12
C ALA A 920 -15.26 1.71 6.47
N PRO A 921 -15.66 2.74 5.70
CA PRO A 921 -16.90 3.49 5.93
C PRO A 921 -18.17 2.73 5.54
N LYS A 922 -19.30 2.98 6.24
CA LYS A 922 -20.63 2.48 5.79
C LYS A 922 -21.05 3.04 4.43
N SER A 923 -20.52 4.19 4.02
CA SER A 923 -20.85 4.86 2.75
C SER A 923 -19.65 5.62 2.19
N LYS A 924 -19.40 5.47 0.89
CA LYS A 924 -18.37 6.23 0.14
C LYS A 924 -18.85 6.57 -1.28
N PHE A 925 -18.42 7.71 -1.81
CA PHE A 925 -18.85 8.22 -3.11
C PHE A 925 -17.72 8.97 -3.83
N THR A 926 -17.64 8.83 -5.15
CA THR A 926 -16.75 9.63 -6.01
C THR A 926 -17.49 10.15 -7.23
N LEU A 927 -17.16 11.38 -7.66
CA LEU A 927 -17.70 12.00 -8.87
C LEU A 927 -16.58 12.75 -9.60
N GLY A 928 -16.20 12.25 -10.77
CA GLY A 928 -15.24 12.87 -11.68
C GLY A 928 -15.92 13.54 -12.87
N LEU A 929 -15.57 14.80 -13.14
CA LEU A 929 -15.89 15.50 -14.39
C LEU A 929 -14.59 15.71 -15.17
N ALA A 930 -14.49 15.11 -16.36
CA ALA A 930 -13.30 15.19 -17.20
C ALA A 930 -13.59 15.88 -18.54
N TYR A 931 -12.64 16.71 -18.97
CA TYR A 931 -12.60 17.36 -20.27
C TYR A 931 -11.32 16.95 -21.00
N ARG A 932 -11.44 16.51 -22.25
CA ARG A 932 -10.32 16.16 -23.13
C ARG A 932 -10.51 16.82 -24.50
N ASP A 933 -9.54 17.63 -24.92
CA ASP A 933 -9.46 18.17 -26.27
C ASP A 933 -8.14 17.75 -26.92
N PRO A 934 -8.11 16.60 -27.62
CA PRO A 934 -6.92 16.13 -28.32
C PRO A 934 -6.43 17.11 -29.42
N ARG A 935 -7.30 17.96 -29.98
CA ARG A 935 -6.91 18.94 -31.00
C ARG A 935 -6.11 20.09 -30.38
N ALA A 936 -6.56 20.59 -29.22
CA ALA A 936 -5.80 21.54 -28.40
C ALA A 936 -4.59 20.90 -27.68
N GLY A 937 -4.60 19.57 -27.49
CA GLY A 937 -3.61 18.86 -26.68
C GLY A 937 -3.83 19.01 -25.17
N PHE A 938 -5.03 19.40 -24.74
CA PHE A 938 -5.36 19.73 -23.35
C PHE A 938 -6.32 18.70 -22.74
N ASN A 939 -6.11 18.37 -21.46
CA ASN A 939 -7.07 17.64 -20.64
C ASN A 939 -7.18 18.27 -19.24
N ALA A 940 -8.29 18.00 -18.58
CA ALA A 940 -8.57 18.37 -17.20
C ALA A 940 -9.53 17.36 -16.56
N GLU A 941 -9.35 17.06 -15.28
CA GLU A 941 -10.29 16.29 -14.46
C GLU A 941 -10.47 17.01 -13.11
N ALA A 942 -11.72 17.12 -12.66
CA ALA A 942 -12.08 17.51 -11.30
C ALA A 942 -12.80 16.32 -10.64
N ARG A 943 -12.29 15.82 -9.51
CA ARG A 943 -12.79 14.62 -8.82
C ARG A 943 -13.16 14.96 -7.39
N PHE A 944 -14.45 14.93 -7.08
CA PHE A 944 -14.93 14.94 -5.69
C PHE A 944 -14.90 13.52 -5.12
N ARG A 945 -14.53 13.39 -3.84
CA ARG A 945 -14.51 12.15 -3.06
C ARG A 945 -15.16 12.40 -1.69
N PHE A 946 -16.04 11.51 -1.27
CA PHE A 946 -16.62 11.49 0.07
C PHE A 946 -16.40 10.14 0.73
N THR A 947 -15.96 10.17 1.99
CA THR A 947 -15.76 9.05 2.89
C THR A 947 -16.53 9.34 4.18
N GLY A 948 -17.48 8.49 4.56
CA GLY A 948 -18.15 8.60 5.85
C GLY A 948 -17.23 8.27 7.03
N GLU A 949 -17.66 8.63 8.24
CA GLU A 949 -16.97 8.29 9.50
C GLU A 949 -16.97 6.76 9.73
N PHE A 950 -15.91 6.22 10.36
CA PHE A 950 -15.85 4.81 10.74
C PHE A 950 -14.92 4.48 11.92
N PRO A 951 -15.27 3.49 12.75
CA PRO A 951 -14.34 2.92 13.72
C PRO A 951 -13.27 2.09 13.02
N ALA A 952 -12.11 1.96 13.67
CA ALA A 952 -10.95 1.27 13.13
C ALA A 952 -10.22 0.45 14.20
N GLU A 953 -9.86 -0.79 13.88
CA GLU A 953 -9.20 -1.73 14.78
C GLU A 953 -8.15 -2.57 14.03
N SER A 954 -6.88 -2.38 14.40
CA SER A 954 -5.73 -2.98 13.73
C SER A 954 -4.60 -3.20 14.74
N ALA A 955 -4.78 -4.22 15.58
CA ALA A 955 -3.88 -4.58 16.68
C ALA A 955 -3.69 -3.42 17.67
N GLY A 956 -2.55 -2.73 17.64
CA GLY A 956 -2.28 -1.56 18.50
C GLY A 956 -3.04 -0.29 18.12
N PHE A 957 -3.64 -0.21 16.93
CA PHE A 957 -4.39 0.96 16.46
C PHE A 957 -5.89 0.72 16.66
N VAL A 958 -6.50 1.36 17.65
CA VAL A 958 -7.92 1.19 18.01
C VAL A 958 -8.57 2.56 18.16
N GLY A 959 -9.52 2.87 17.29
CA GLY A 959 -10.38 4.04 17.40
C GLY A 959 -11.84 3.62 17.29
N THR A 960 -12.48 3.41 18.45
CA THR A 960 -13.86 2.88 18.55
C THR A 960 -14.79 3.79 19.36
N ALA A 961 -14.35 4.97 19.81
CA ALA A 961 -15.13 5.86 20.67
C ALA A 961 -16.48 6.35 20.07
N CYS A 962 -16.66 6.30 18.74
CA CYS A 962 -17.92 6.66 18.07
C CYS A 962 -19.00 5.56 18.11
N VAL A 963 -18.67 4.32 18.49
CA VAL A 963 -19.61 3.17 18.45
C VAL A 963 -19.96 2.63 19.83
N THR A 964 -21.24 2.34 20.03
CA THR A 964 -21.72 1.60 21.20
C THR A 964 -21.05 0.23 21.25
N GLY A 965 -20.38 -0.08 22.36
CA GLY A 965 -19.61 -1.32 22.49
C GLY A 965 -18.21 -1.26 21.87
N GLY A 966 -17.59 -0.06 21.78
CA GLY A 966 -16.14 0.10 21.58
C GLY A 966 -15.30 -0.66 22.62
N GLN A 967 -14.00 -0.85 22.34
CA GLN A 967 -13.09 -1.62 23.19
C GLN A 967 -12.92 -1.01 24.59
N GLY A 968 -13.03 0.32 24.71
CA GLY A 968 -12.74 1.05 25.93
C GLY A 968 -11.25 1.06 26.32
N GLY A 969 -10.96 1.62 27.49
CA GLY A 969 -9.64 1.56 28.12
C GLY A 969 -8.68 2.66 27.70
N VAL A 970 -7.37 2.41 27.88
CA VAL A 970 -6.29 3.41 27.75
C VAL A 970 -5.75 3.53 26.31
N PHE A 971 -6.29 2.74 25.39
CA PHE A 971 -5.80 2.60 23.99
C PHE A 971 -6.87 2.93 22.95
N GLU A 972 -8.03 3.46 23.37
CA GLU A 972 -9.11 3.86 22.48
C GLU A 972 -8.94 5.33 22.04
N GLU A 973 -8.68 5.54 20.75
CA GLU A 973 -8.73 6.83 20.08
C GLU A 973 -10.17 7.16 19.60
N ASP A 974 -10.36 8.40 19.15
CA ASP A 974 -11.51 8.76 18.31
C ASP A 974 -11.52 7.95 17.00
N CYS A 975 -12.70 7.77 16.43
CA CYS A 975 -12.89 7.12 15.14
C CYS A 975 -12.26 7.92 13.98
N VAL A 976 -12.18 7.29 12.80
CA VAL A 976 -11.72 7.98 11.58
C VAL A 976 -12.83 8.91 11.10
N ASP A 977 -12.52 10.22 11.11
CA ASP A 977 -13.43 11.30 10.73
C ASP A 977 -13.93 11.19 9.27
N SER A 978 -15.14 11.70 9.01
CA SER A 978 -15.65 11.79 7.63
C SER A 978 -14.89 12.84 6.80
N ALA A 979 -14.46 12.49 5.59
CA ALA A 979 -13.67 13.36 4.71
C ALA A 979 -14.42 13.70 3.41
N SER A 980 -14.34 14.97 2.98
CA SER A 980 -14.90 15.48 1.72
C SER A 980 -13.82 16.18 0.90
N LEU A 981 -13.21 15.47 -0.03
CA LEU A 981 -11.99 15.92 -0.72
C LEU A 981 -12.27 16.26 -2.19
N LEU A 982 -11.68 17.34 -2.67
CA LEU A 982 -11.62 17.70 -4.09
C LEU A 982 -10.21 17.50 -4.62
N ASP A 983 -10.07 16.75 -5.71
CA ASP A 983 -8.83 16.65 -6.48
C ASP A 983 -8.99 17.35 -7.84
N LEU A 984 -7.90 17.94 -8.33
CA LEU A 984 -7.79 18.50 -9.68
C LEU A 984 -6.61 17.88 -10.41
N THR A 985 -6.79 17.55 -11.69
CA THR A 985 -5.71 17.17 -12.60
C THR A 985 -5.81 18.00 -13.89
N LEU A 986 -4.69 18.45 -14.41
CA LEU A 986 -4.55 19.23 -15.65
C LEU A 986 -3.41 18.65 -16.48
N GLY A 987 -3.59 18.57 -17.80
CA GLY A 987 -2.56 18.11 -18.72
C GLY A 987 -2.52 18.92 -20.01
N TYR A 988 -1.33 19.22 -20.50
CA TYR A 988 -1.10 20.00 -21.70
C TYR A 988 0.10 19.49 -22.50
N ARG A 989 -0.17 18.97 -23.70
CA ARG A 989 0.85 18.59 -24.69
C ARG A 989 1.32 19.83 -25.44
N VAL A 990 2.59 20.16 -25.29
CA VAL A 990 3.21 21.40 -25.75
C VAL A 990 3.35 21.39 -27.29
N PRO A 991 2.71 22.32 -28.03
CA PRO A 991 2.60 22.24 -29.49
C PRO A 991 3.92 22.17 -30.25
N ASN A 992 3.97 21.31 -31.27
CA ASN A 992 5.15 21.01 -32.10
C ASN A 992 6.30 20.31 -31.33
N THR A 993 6.02 19.75 -30.15
CA THR A 993 6.99 18.98 -29.35
C THR A 993 6.37 17.65 -28.87
N SER A 994 7.22 16.71 -28.46
CA SER A 994 6.77 15.49 -27.80
C SER A 994 6.51 15.64 -26.29
N ALA A 995 6.54 16.86 -25.75
CA ALA A 995 6.44 17.11 -24.32
C ALA A 995 4.97 17.26 -23.88
N THR A 996 4.62 16.63 -22.75
CA THR A 996 3.35 16.83 -22.04
C THR A 996 3.66 17.28 -20.62
N ILE A 997 3.15 18.46 -20.25
CA ILE A 997 3.18 18.97 -18.87
C ILE A 997 1.88 18.54 -18.20
N GLN A 998 1.97 18.06 -16.97
CA GLN A 998 0.84 17.57 -16.18
C GLN A 998 0.94 18.15 -14.76
N VAL A 999 -0.19 18.43 -14.15
CA VAL A 999 -0.31 18.91 -12.77
C VAL A 999 -1.43 18.11 -12.10
N SER A 1000 -1.16 17.54 -10.93
CA SER A 1000 -2.19 17.06 -10.00
C SER A 1000 -2.15 17.91 -8.73
N VAL A 1001 -3.33 18.11 -8.13
CA VAL A 1001 -3.52 18.64 -6.78
C VAL A 1001 -4.58 17.78 -6.13
N ASN A 1002 -4.17 16.83 -5.31
CA ASN A 1002 -5.06 16.07 -4.44
C ASN A 1002 -5.37 16.90 -3.20
N ASN A 1003 -6.60 16.83 -2.68
CA ASN A 1003 -7.05 17.63 -1.54
C ASN A 1003 -6.79 19.14 -1.72
N VAL A 1004 -7.44 19.75 -2.71
CA VAL A 1004 -7.28 21.15 -3.13
C VAL A 1004 -7.50 22.16 -2.00
N PHE A 1005 -8.37 21.85 -1.03
CA PHE A 1005 -8.72 22.75 0.07
C PHE A 1005 -7.76 22.69 1.27
N ASP A 1006 -6.80 21.74 1.27
CA ASP A 1006 -5.87 21.52 2.39
C ASP A 1006 -6.56 21.03 3.68
N ASP A 1007 -7.72 20.36 3.54
CA ASP A 1007 -8.49 19.81 4.65
C ASP A 1007 -7.71 18.63 5.26
N GLY A 1008 -7.13 18.81 6.45
CA GLY A 1008 -6.41 17.74 7.14
C GLY A 1008 -7.33 16.56 7.44
N TYR A 1009 -7.05 15.40 6.84
CA TYR A 1009 -7.83 14.18 7.06
C TYR A 1009 -6.91 13.02 7.44
N ARG A 1010 -7.35 12.20 8.40
CA ARG A 1010 -6.75 10.91 8.71
C ARG A 1010 -7.44 9.85 7.85
N SER A 1011 -6.69 8.88 7.35
CA SER A 1011 -7.25 7.75 6.58
C SER A 1011 -7.48 6.50 7.42
N PHE A 1012 -6.90 6.49 8.63
CA PHE A 1012 -6.93 5.40 9.61
C PHE A 1012 -6.50 5.96 10.99
N VAL A 1013 -6.54 5.13 12.03
CA VAL A 1013 -6.07 5.47 13.39
C VAL A 1013 -4.54 5.30 13.48
N GLY A 1014 -3.86 6.15 14.26
CA GLY A 1014 -2.39 6.10 14.39
C GLY A 1014 -1.58 6.46 13.13
N VAL A 1015 -2.18 7.18 12.17
CA VAL A 1015 -1.51 7.67 10.95
C VAL A 1015 -1.51 9.20 10.90
N PRO A 1016 -0.57 9.87 10.20
CA PRO A 1016 -0.57 11.32 10.06
C PRO A 1016 -1.84 11.88 9.41
N GLU A 1017 -2.18 13.12 9.76
CA GLU A 1017 -3.11 13.93 8.96
C GLU A 1017 -2.49 14.23 7.59
N ILE A 1018 -3.23 13.92 6.53
CA ILE A 1018 -2.82 14.13 5.15
C ILE A 1018 -3.49 15.41 4.63
N GLY A 1019 -2.69 16.45 4.36
CA GLY A 1019 -3.14 17.71 3.77
C GLY A 1019 -3.27 17.66 2.25
N ARG A 1020 -3.08 18.80 1.59
CA ARG A 1020 -2.94 18.89 0.12
C ARG A 1020 -1.68 18.15 -0.35
N PHE A 1021 -1.75 17.57 -1.54
CA PHE A 1021 -0.57 17.10 -2.25
C PHE A 1021 -0.62 17.49 -3.74
N ALA A 1022 0.19 18.47 -4.11
CA ALA A 1022 0.39 18.96 -5.46
C ALA A 1022 1.68 18.42 -6.10
N MET A 1023 1.59 17.95 -7.35
CA MET A 1023 2.72 17.49 -8.16
C MET A 1023 2.63 18.00 -9.60
N VAL A 1024 3.76 18.40 -10.16
CA VAL A 1024 3.96 18.63 -11.60
C VAL A 1024 4.77 17.48 -12.19
N LYS A 1025 4.35 16.92 -13.33
CA LYS A 1025 5.13 15.96 -14.12
C LYS A 1025 5.31 16.46 -15.56
N VAL A 1026 6.52 16.37 -16.08
CA VAL A 1026 6.84 16.58 -17.50
C VAL A 1026 7.19 15.23 -18.10
N LYS A 1027 6.33 14.75 -19.01
CA LYS A 1027 6.54 13.56 -19.85
C LYS A 1027 7.12 13.99 -21.21
N TYR A 1028 8.02 13.19 -21.78
CA TYR A 1028 8.58 13.40 -23.11
C TYR A 1028 8.68 12.07 -23.88
N ASP A 1029 8.03 11.99 -25.03
CA ASP A 1029 8.01 10.81 -25.90
C ASP A 1029 9.05 10.98 -27.03
N LEU A 1030 10.19 10.27 -26.96
CA LEU A 1030 11.34 10.48 -27.84
C LEU A 1030 11.11 9.99 -29.29
N PHE A 1031 10.57 8.78 -29.43
CA PHE A 1031 10.33 8.06 -30.68
C PHE A 1031 9.07 7.19 -30.54
#